data_AF-A0A804HVV9-F1
#
_entry.id   AF-A0A804HVV9-F1
#
_cell.length_a   1.000
_cell.length_b   1.000
_cell.length_c   1.000
_cell.angle_alpha   90.00
_cell.angle_beta   90.00
_cell.angle_gamma   90.00
#
_symmetry.space_group_name_H-M   'P 1'
#
loop_
_entity.id
_entity.type
_entity.pdbx_description
1 polymer ?
#
loop_
_entity_poly.entity_id
_entity_poly.type
_entity_poly.pdbx_seq_one_letter_code
_entity_poly.pdbx_strand_id
1 'polypeptide(L)'
;MAERLRDLSKPIDVPLLDATVAAFYGTGSKEERSAADQILRELQNNPDTWLQVVHILQNSQSLNTKFFALQVLESVIKYKWNALPVEQRDGIKNYISDVIVQLSSSEVSFRKERLYVNKLNVILVQVLKHEWPTRWQSFIPDLVSAAKSSETICENCMAILKLLSEEVFDFSRGEMTQQKIKELKQSLNSEFQLIHELCLYVLSASQRTELIRATLATLHAFLSWIPLGYIFESPLLEILLKFFPIASYRNLTLQCLTEVAALQFGDFYDMQYVKMYTIFMIQLQTVIPPGTNISEAYTNGSSEEQAFIQNLALFFTSFYKSHIRVLESPENRAALLMGLEYLIGISYVDDTEVFKVCLDYWNLLVLELFEAHHNLDNPAVAAGLMGLQRRQLYSGPLSKLRTLMICRMAKPEEVLIVEDENGNIVRETMKDNDVLVQYKIMRETLIYLSHLDHEDTEQQMLKKLSRQLSGEEWSWNNLNTLCWAIGSISGSMMEEQENRFLVMVIRDLLNLCEITKGKDNKAVIASNIMYVVGQYPRFLRAHWKFLKTVVNKLFEFMHETHPGVQDMACDTFLKIVQKCKRKFVITQVGENEPFVSELLSSLPSTVSDLQPHQIHSFYESVGHMIQAEPDPSKRDEYLRRLMDLPNQKWAEIIGQASLSVDVLKDQDVIRAVLNILQTNTSAASSLGTYFFPQISLIFLDMLTVYRMYSELISSSIAEGGPFASKTSFVKLLRSVKRETLKLIETFVDKAEDQPHIGRQFVPPMMDPVLGDYARNLPDARESEVLSLFATIINKYRGVMMEYVPRIFEAVFQCTLEMITKNFEDYPEHRLKFFSLLRAIGTHCFQALIQLSSQQLKLVMDSIIWAFRHTERNIAETGLSLLLELLKNFQVSEFCNQFYRTYYLTIEQEIFAVLTDTFHKPGFKLHVIVLQHLFCLVDSGALTEPLWDASTVPYPYANNTVFVRDYTIKLLGSSFPNMTTPEITQFVGGLFESRNDLPTFKNHIRDFLVQSKEFSAQDNKDLYAEEAAAQRERERQRMLSIPGLIAPNELQDEMVDS
;
A
#
# COMPACT_ATOMS: atom_id res chain seq x y z
N MET A 1 25.51 -42.15 7.39
CA MET A 1 24.58 -42.19 6.23
C MET A 1 24.73 -40.95 5.36
N ALA A 2 24.60 -39.73 5.91
CA ALA A 2 24.76 -38.47 5.17
C ALA A 2 26.08 -38.35 4.36
N GLU A 3 27.22 -38.81 4.92
CA GLU A 3 28.51 -38.78 4.21
C GLU A 3 28.54 -39.55 2.90
N ARG A 4 27.70 -40.58 2.73
CA ARG A 4 27.61 -41.34 1.47
C ARG A 4 26.91 -40.56 0.35
N LEU A 5 26.01 -39.64 0.70
CA LEU A 5 25.40 -38.74 -0.28
C LEU A 5 26.35 -37.59 -0.64
N ARG A 6 27.27 -37.22 0.28
CA ARG A 6 28.23 -36.12 0.12
C ARG A 6 29.44 -36.48 -0.78
N ASP A 7 29.79 -37.76 -0.90
CA ASP A 7 30.89 -38.21 -1.75
C ASP A 7 30.45 -38.34 -3.22
N LEU A 8 30.60 -37.23 -3.98
CA LEU A 8 30.27 -37.18 -5.41
C LEU A 8 31.37 -37.77 -6.32
N SER A 9 32.46 -38.33 -5.76
CA SER A 9 33.46 -39.06 -6.56
C SER A 9 32.92 -40.40 -7.09
N LYS A 10 31.77 -40.84 -6.57
CA LYS A 10 31.03 -42.04 -6.99
C LYS A 10 29.58 -41.65 -7.35
N PRO A 11 28.87 -42.49 -8.12
CA PRO A 11 27.44 -42.31 -8.35
C PRO A 11 26.69 -42.24 -7.02
N ILE A 12 25.81 -41.24 -6.89
CA ILE A 12 25.05 -41.01 -5.65
C ILE A 12 24.12 -42.20 -5.37
N ASP A 13 24.00 -42.59 -4.09
CA ASP A 13 23.10 -43.66 -3.66
C ASP A 13 21.63 -43.19 -3.73
N VAL A 14 20.97 -43.50 -4.85
CA VAL A 14 19.60 -43.03 -5.14
C VAL A 14 18.55 -43.54 -4.14
N PRO A 15 18.53 -44.82 -3.72
CA PRO A 15 17.64 -45.27 -2.64
C PRO A 15 17.82 -44.50 -1.33
N LEU A 16 19.07 -44.16 -0.96
CA LEU A 16 19.35 -43.36 0.22
C LEU A 16 18.88 -41.91 0.05
N LEU A 17 19.02 -41.33 -1.15
CA LEU A 17 18.50 -40.00 -1.47
C LEU A 17 16.96 -40.00 -1.40
N ASP A 18 16.29 -41.02 -1.95
CA ASP A 18 14.83 -41.19 -1.88
C ASP A 18 14.35 -41.23 -0.43
N ALA A 19 15.03 -41.97 0.44
CA ALA A 19 14.71 -42.01 1.87
C ALA A 19 14.92 -40.64 2.55
N THR A 20 15.96 -39.89 2.16
CA THR A 20 16.26 -38.56 2.72
C THR A 20 15.21 -37.53 2.30
N VAL A 21 14.82 -37.52 1.02
CA VAL A 21 13.75 -36.66 0.51
C VAL A 21 12.41 -37.05 1.14
N ALA A 22 12.12 -38.33 1.30
CA ALA A 22 10.92 -38.80 1.98
C ALA A 22 10.88 -38.36 3.45
N ALA A 23 12.02 -38.37 4.16
CA ALA A 23 12.11 -37.88 5.53
C ALA A 23 11.82 -36.37 5.62
N PHE A 24 12.26 -35.58 4.64
CA PHE A 24 11.97 -34.14 4.56
C PHE A 24 10.46 -33.86 4.38
N TYR A 25 9.79 -34.58 3.46
CA TYR A 25 8.35 -34.41 3.20
C TYR A 25 7.43 -35.19 4.15
N GLY A 26 7.99 -36.08 4.97
CA GLY A 26 7.24 -37.00 5.83
C GLY A 26 6.70 -36.37 7.12
N THR A 27 5.93 -37.16 7.88
CA THR A 27 5.38 -36.77 9.19
C THR A 27 6.32 -37.08 10.37
N GLY A 28 7.61 -37.34 10.12
CA GLY A 28 8.63 -37.65 11.13
C GLY A 28 8.95 -36.51 12.10
N SER A 29 9.92 -36.71 12.99
CA SER A 29 10.27 -35.73 14.04
C SER A 29 10.82 -34.43 13.45
N LYS A 30 10.75 -33.33 14.21
CA LYS A 30 11.31 -32.04 13.79
C LYS A 30 12.82 -32.14 13.58
N GLU A 31 13.54 -32.93 14.39
CA GLU A 31 14.98 -33.13 14.21
C GLU A 31 15.28 -33.88 12.91
N GLU A 32 14.52 -34.94 12.59
CA GLU A 32 14.71 -35.72 11.35
C GLU A 32 14.49 -34.87 10.09
N ARG A 33 13.43 -34.05 10.08
CA ARG A 33 13.16 -33.13 8.95
C ARG A 33 14.25 -32.07 8.81
N SER A 34 14.71 -31.51 9.92
CA SER A 34 15.78 -30.50 9.92
C SER A 34 17.11 -31.08 9.43
N ALA A 35 17.44 -32.32 9.82
CA ALA A 35 18.64 -33.00 9.36
C ALA A 35 18.55 -33.32 7.86
N ALA A 36 17.39 -33.76 7.37
CA ALA A 36 17.15 -33.98 5.95
C ALA A 36 17.24 -32.68 5.13
N ASP A 37 16.63 -31.57 5.59
CA ASP A 37 16.71 -30.25 4.94
C ASP A 37 18.17 -29.79 4.81
N GLN A 38 18.96 -29.91 5.88
CA GLN A 38 20.37 -29.52 5.87
C GLN A 38 21.17 -30.31 4.81
N ILE A 39 20.96 -31.63 4.73
CA ILE A 39 21.63 -32.48 3.72
C ILE A 39 21.20 -32.08 2.31
N LEU A 40 19.91 -31.85 2.07
CA LEU A 40 19.41 -31.47 0.74
C LEU A 40 19.94 -30.10 0.30
N ARG A 41 20.02 -29.12 1.22
CA ARG A 41 20.62 -27.80 0.94
C ARG A 41 22.10 -27.88 0.63
N GLU A 42 22.86 -28.70 1.37
CA GLU A 42 24.27 -28.94 1.09
C GLU A 42 24.47 -29.54 -0.30
N LEU A 43 23.66 -30.55 -0.66
CA LEU A 43 23.69 -31.15 -2.00
C LEU A 43 23.32 -30.15 -3.07
N GLN A 44 22.30 -29.32 -2.86
CA GLN A 44 21.87 -28.31 -3.83
C GLN A 44 22.93 -27.23 -4.05
N ASN A 45 23.67 -26.83 -3.01
CA ASN A 45 24.71 -25.82 -3.09
C ASN A 45 26.05 -26.35 -3.59
N ASN A 46 26.25 -27.67 -3.61
CA ASN A 46 27.48 -28.28 -4.10
C ASN A 46 27.58 -28.10 -5.65
N PRO A 47 28.71 -27.58 -6.16
CA PRO A 47 28.87 -27.24 -7.57
C PRO A 47 28.84 -28.44 -8.52
N ASP A 48 29.00 -29.66 -8.02
CA ASP A 48 29.13 -30.88 -8.83
C ASP A 48 27.89 -31.79 -8.79
N THR A 49 26.91 -31.52 -7.91
CA THR A 49 25.71 -32.36 -7.77
C THR A 49 24.92 -32.50 -9.06
N TRP A 50 24.93 -31.46 -9.90
CA TRP A 50 24.23 -31.49 -11.18
C TRP A 50 24.74 -32.58 -12.14
N LEU A 51 26.01 -33.00 -12.00
CA LEU A 51 26.59 -34.11 -12.77
C LEU A 51 25.90 -35.45 -12.47
N GLN A 52 25.26 -35.57 -11.30
CA GLN A 52 24.53 -36.76 -10.88
C GLN A 52 23.04 -36.73 -11.25
N VAL A 53 22.52 -35.61 -11.78
CA VAL A 53 21.07 -35.45 -12.02
C VAL A 53 20.53 -36.51 -12.97
N VAL A 54 21.22 -36.78 -14.09
CA VAL A 54 20.79 -37.81 -15.05
C VAL A 54 20.73 -39.18 -14.38
N HIS A 55 21.72 -39.52 -13.54
CA HIS A 55 21.74 -40.76 -12.78
C HIS A 55 20.55 -40.85 -11.80
N ILE A 56 20.23 -39.76 -11.10
CA ILE A 56 19.09 -39.70 -10.17
C ILE A 56 17.77 -39.90 -10.93
N LEU A 57 17.58 -39.17 -12.04
CA LEU A 57 16.34 -39.21 -12.82
C LEU A 57 16.06 -40.58 -13.45
N GLN A 58 17.11 -41.31 -13.85
CA GLN A 58 16.99 -42.66 -14.41
C GLN A 58 16.66 -43.73 -13.37
N ASN A 59 17.17 -43.59 -12.14
CA ASN A 59 17.12 -44.67 -11.13
C ASN A 59 16.08 -44.44 -10.03
N SER A 60 15.64 -43.20 -9.79
CA SER A 60 14.64 -42.90 -8.74
C SER A 60 13.22 -43.21 -9.21
N GLN A 61 12.41 -43.75 -8.30
CA GLN A 61 10.96 -43.92 -8.49
C GLN A 61 10.16 -42.85 -7.73
N SER A 62 10.81 -42.02 -6.92
CA SER A 62 10.19 -40.97 -6.13
C SER A 62 10.01 -39.69 -6.95
N LEU A 63 8.76 -39.21 -7.07
CA LEU A 63 8.45 -37.95 -7.72
C LEU A 63 9.18 -36.78 -7.03
N ASN A 64 9.20 -36.75 -5.70
CA ASN A 64 9.84 -35.69 -4.92
C ASN A 64 11.36 -35.64 -5.16
N THR A 65 12.01 -36.80 -5.29
CA THR A 65 13.45 -36.85 -5.57
C THR A 65 13.76 -36.40 -7.00
N LYS A 66 12.91 -36.77 -7.97
CA LYS A 66 13.02 -36.25 -9.34
C LYS A 66 12.85 -34.73 -9.37
N PHE A 67 11.91 -34.18 -8.60
CA PHE A 67 11.72 -32.72 -8.47
C PHE A 67 12.95 -32.04 -7.87
N PHE A 68 13.52 -32.60 -6.81
CA PHE A 68 14.78 -32.11 -6.23
C PHE A 68 15.91 -32.09 -7.26
N ALA A 69 16.10 -33.19 -8.00
CA ALA A 69 17.12 -33.28 -9.04
C ALA A 69 16.91 -32.25 -10.18
N LEU A 70 15.66 -32.05 -10.62
CA LEU A 70 15.32 -31.02 -11.60
C LEU A 70 15.52 -29.60 -11.05
N GLN A 71 15.32 -29.36 -9.74
CA GLN A 71 15.59 -28.07 -9.12
C GLN A 71 17.09 -27.76 -9.08
N VAL A 72 17.95 -28.76 -8.82
CA VAL A 72 19.40 -28.63 -8.94
C VAL A 72 19.79 -28.27 -10.38
N LEU A 73 19.22 -28.97 -11.36
CA LEU A 73 19.48 -28.71 -12.77
C LEU A 73 19.00 -27.32 -13.20
N GLU A 74 17.82 -26.88 -12.73
CA GLU A 74 17.27 -25.56 -13.00
C GLU A 74 18.22 -24.45 -12.55
N SER A 75 18.80 -24.58 -11.36
CA SER A 75 19.79 -23.64 -10.83
C SER A 75 21.02 -23.56 -11.73
N VAL A 76 21.54 -24.70 -12.20
CA VAL A 76 22.68 -24.72 -13.12
C VAL A 76 22.35 -24.08 -14.47
N ILE A 77 21.16 -24.34 -15.01
CA ILE A 77 20.70 -23.70 -16.25
C ILE A 77 20.59 -22.17 -16.05
N LYS A 78 19.92 -21.70 -15.00
CA LYS A 78 19.73 -20.27 -14.77
C LYS A 78 21.05 -19.53 -14.55
N TYR A 79 21.98 -20.11 -13.79
CA TYR A 79 23.14 -19.34 -13.29
C TYR A 79 24.47 -19.69 -13.97
N LYS A 80 24.66 -20.93 -14.41
CA LYS A 80 25.97 -21.45 -14.88
C LYS A 80 25.96 -21.92 -16.33
N TRP A 81 24.85 -21.84 -17.05
CA TRP A 81 24.71 -22.42 -18.39
C TRP A 81 25.80 -22.01 -19.38
N ASN A 82 26.10 -20.71 -19.50
CA ASN A 82 27.13 -20.23 -20.44
C ASN A 82 28.57 -20.60 -20.04
N ALA A 83 28.81 -21.03 -18.80
CA ALA A 83 30.11 -21.51 -18.35
C ALA A 83 30.33 -23.01 -18.68
N LEU A 84 29.27 -23.74 -19.01
CA LEU A 84 29.36 -25.16 -19.35
C LEU A 84 29.94 -25.36 -20.77
N PRO A 85 30.77 -26.40 -20.96
CA PRO A 85 31.16 -26.89 -22.28
C PRO A 85 29.95 -27.17 -23.17
N VAL A 86 30.10 -26.94 -24.48
CA VAL A 86 29.04 -27.18 -25.49
C VAL A 86 28.50 -28.61 -25.41
N GLU A 87 29.38 -29.61 -25.31
CA GLU A 87 29.00 -31.04 -25.24
C GLU A 87 28.09 -31.34 -24.04
N GLN A 88 28.33 -30.71 -22.88
CA GLN A 88 27.51 -30.91 -21.68
C GLN A 88 26.14 -30.24 -21.83
N ARG A 89 26.09 -29.05 -22.45
CA ARG A 89 24.82 -28.38 -22.76
C ARG A 89 23.97 -29.19 -23.73
N ASP A 90 24.57 -29.69 -24.80
CA ASP A 90 23.89 -30.55 -25.78
C ASP A 90 23.44 -31.87 -25.14
N GLY A 91 24.25 -32.45 -24.25
CA GLY A 91 23.88 -33.64 -23.49
C GLY A 91 22.65 -33.43 -22.60
N ILE A 92 22.59 -32.33 -21.83
CA ILE A 92 21.43 -31.98 -21.00
C ILE A 92 20.20 -31.75 -21.87
N LYS A 93 20.35 -30.97 -22.94
CA LYS A 93 19.30 -30.66 -23.91
C LYS A 93 18.67 -31.94 -24.48
N ASN A 94 19.50 -32.82 -25.04
CA ASN A 94 19.03 -34.05 -25.67
C ASN A 94 18.36 -34.98 -24.65
N TYR A 95 18.96 -35.14 -23.47
CA TYR A 95 18.38 -35.99 -22.42
C TYR A 95 16.99 -35.52 -21.97
N ILE A 96 16.81 -34.21 -21.70
CA ILE A 96 15.51 -33.67 -21.29
C ILE A 96 14.47 -33.84 -22.40
N SER A 97 14.84 -33.54 -23.66
CA SER A 97 13.96 -33.75 -24.82
C SER A 97 13.54 -35.22 -24.99
N ASP A 98 14.49 -36.16 -24.88
CA ASP A 98 14.22 -37.60 -25.02
C ASP A 98 13.27 -38.11 -23.94
N VAL A 99 13.46 -37.70 -22.69
CA VAL A 99 12.58 -38.09 -21.57
C VAL A 99 11.17 -37.51 -21.76
N ILE A 100 11.05 -36.26 -22.22
CA ILE A 100 9.74 -35.65 -22.51
C ILE A 100 9.02 -36.43 -23.62
N VAL A 101 9.71 -36.76 -24.72
CA VAL A 101 9.13 -37.54 -25.83
C VAL A 101 8.73 -38.94 -25.36
N GLN A 102 9.58 -39.62 -24.61
CA GLN A 102 9.29 -40.95 -24.06
C GLN A 102 8.02 -40.93 -23.20
N LEU A 103 7.90 -39.97 -22.27
CA LEU A 103 6.77 -39.90 -21.36
C LEU A 103 5.46 -39.44 -22.04
N SER A 104 5.55 -38.62 -23.09
CA SER A 104 4.40 -38.11 -23.85
C SER A 104 3.96 -39.01 -25.02
N SER A 105 4.77 -40.02 -25.39
CA SER A 105 4.47 -40.95 -26.48
C SER A 105 3.25 -41.86 -26.24
N SER A 106 2.88 -42.11 -24.98
CA SER A 106 1.77 -42.97 -24.58
C SER A 106 0.83 -42.23 -23.63
N GLU A 107 -0.48 -42.33 -23.88
CA GLU A 107 -1.50 -41.72 -23.05
C GLU A 107 -1.45 -42.17 -21.58
N VAL A 108 -1.26 -43.46 -21.33
CA VAL A 108 -1.21 -44.01 -19.97
C VAL A 108 -0.02 -43.43 -19.20
N SER A 109 1.15 -43.38 -19.84
CA SER A 109 2.35 -42.79 -19.26
C SER A 109 2.17 -41.30 -19.00
N PHE A 110 1.69 -40.56 -20.00
CA PHE A 110 1.52 -39.12 -19.93
C PHE A 110 0.55 -38.68 -18.82
N ARG A 111 -0.57 -39.41 -18.66
CA ARG A 111 -1.53 -39.13 -17.59
C ARG A 111 -0.98 -39.48 -16.21
N LYS A 112 -0.28 -40.61 -16.08
CA LYS A 112 0.32 -41.05 -14.80
C LYS A 112 1.42 -40.10 -14.33
N GLU A 113 2.27 -39.64 -15.24
CA GLU A 113 3.47 -38.84 -14.94
C GLU A 113 3.27 -37.33 -15.19
N ARG A 114 2.02 -36.84 -15.29
CA ARG A 114 1.68 -35.46 -15.71
C ARG A 114 2.46 -34.37 -14.96
N LEU A 115 2.59 -34.51 -13.63
CA LEU A 115 3.33 -33.55 -12.80
C LEU A 115 4.83 -33.53 -13.13
N TYR A 116 5.42 -34.70 -13.38
CA TYR A 116 6.82 -34.82 -13.76
C TYR A 116 7.08 -34.23 -15.13
N VAL A 117 6.22 -34.53 -16.11
CA VAL A 117 6.32 -33.96 -17.47
C VAL A 117 6.18 -32.44 -17.44
N ASN A 118 5.25 -31.89 -16.66
CA ASN A 118 5.12 -30.44 -16.50
C ASN A 118 6.41 -29.81 -15.96
N LYS A 119 7.06 -30.41 -14.96
CA LYS A 119 8.33 -29.89 -14.44
C LYS A 119 9.46 -29.99 -15.48
N LEU A 120 9.53 -31.09 -16.24
CA LEU A 120 10.48 -31.22 -17.35
C LEU A 120 10.28 -30.16 -18.43
N ASN A 121 9.02 -29.85 -18.78
CA ASN A 121 8.70 -28.78 -19.73
C ASN A 121 9.23 -27.42 -19.23
N VAL A 122 9.08 -27.11 -17.94
CA VAL A 122 9.67 -25.89 -17.34
C VAL A 122 11.19 -25.88 -17.48
N ILE A 123 11.86 -26.99 -17.19
CA ILE A 123 13.33 -27.10 -17.37
C ILE A 123 13.73 -26.89 -18.83
N LEU A 124 12.99 -27.48 -19.77
CA LEU A 124 13.22 -27.26 -21.20
C LEU A 124 13.07 -25.79 -21.57
N VAL A 125 12.04 -25.09 -21.08
CA VAL A 125 11.87 -23.65 -21.33
C VAL A 125 13.01 -22.82 -20.74
N GLN A 126 13.52 -23.17 -19.56
CA GLN A 126 14.72 -22.51 -19.03
C GLN A 126 15.96 -22.72 -19.92
N VAL A 127 16.14 -23.89 -20.54
CA VAL A 127 17.19 -24.11 -21.56
C VAL A 127 16.95 -23.22 -22.78
N LEU A 128 15.69 -23.10 -23.25
CA LEU A 128 15.35 -22.28 -24.42
C LEU A 128 15.67 -20.80 -24.21
N LYS A 129 15.51 -20.25 -23.00
CA LYS A 129 15.90 -18.84 -22.69
C LYS A 129 17.36 -18.54 -23.05
N HIS A 130 18.24 -19.55 -22.98
CA HIS A 130 19.66 -19.42 -23.31
C HIS A 130 20.00 -19.80 -24.76
N GLU A 131 19.43 -20.89 -25.28
CA GLU A 131 19.83 -21.47 -26.57
C GLU A 131 18.98 -20.99 -27.75
N TRP A 132 17.68 -20.74 -27.55
CA TRP A 132 16.80 -20.21 -28.58
C TRP A 132 16.82 -18.67 -28.53
N PRO A 133 16.78 -17.97 -29.68
CA PRO A 133 16.65 -18.45 -31.06
C PRO A 133 17.99 -18.72 -31.77
N THR A 134 19.11 -18.21 -31.25
CA THR A 134 20.36 -18.10 -32.02
C THR A 134 21.10 -19.43 -32.20
N ARG A 135 21.16 -20.27 -31.15
CA ARG A 135 21.90 -21.55 -31.14
C ARG A 135 21.00 -22.76 -31.40
N TRP A 136 19.68 -22.60 -31.29
CA TRP A 136 18.70 -23.66 -31.57
C TRP A 136 17.57 -23.19 -32.49
N GLN A 137 17.93 -22.80 -33.71
CA GLN A 137 17.02 -22.23 -34.71
C GLN A 137 15.90 -23.19 -35.14
N SER A 138 16.14 -24.51 -35.16
CA SER A 138 15.15 -25.48 -35.62
C SER A 138 14.09 -25.86 -34.58
N PHE A 139 14.16 -25.33 -33.34
CA PHE A 139 13.32 -25.80 -32.24
C PHE A 139 11.82 -25.73 -32.53
N ILE A 140 11.29 -24.58 -32.95
CA ILE A 140 9.86 -24.43 -33.25
C ILE A 140 9.43 -25.31 -34.44
N PRO A 141 10.15 -25.32 -35.59
CA PRO A 141 9.87 -26.26 -36.68
C PRO A 141 9.85 -27.74 -36.24
N ASP A 142 10.84 -28.17 -35.45
CA ASP A 142 10.96 -29.55 -34.97
C ASP A 142 9.83 -29.90 -34.01
N LEU A 143 9.46 -28.98 -33.11
CA LEU A 143 8.34 -29.15 -32.17
C LEU A 143 7.00 -29.29 -32.90
N VAL A 144 6.74 -28.44 -33.90
CA VAL A 144 5.52 -28.48 -34.72
C VAL A 144 5.46 -29.77 -35.55
N SER A 145 6.60 -30.24 -36.04
CA SER A 145 6.70 -31.53 -36.74
C SER A 145 6.37 -32.70 -35.80
N ALA A 146 6.96 -32.71 -34.59
CA ALA A 146 6.71 -33.73 -33.58
C ALA A 146 5.24 -33.76 -33.13
N ALA A 147 4.60 -32.60 -32.99
CA ALA A 147 3.19 -32.49 -32.62
C ALA A 147 2.24 -33.19 -33.61
N LYS A 148 2.62 -33.32 -34.89
CA LYS A 148 1.81 -34.02 -35.90
C LYS A 148 1.88 -35.54 -35.82
N SER A 149 2.79 -36.10 -35.01
CA SER A 149 3.01 -37.55 -34.93
C SER A 149 2.06 -38.28 -33.98
N SER A 150 1.56 -37.61 -32.93
CA SER A 150 0.67 -38.16 -31.92
C SER A 150 -0.11 -37.04 -31.22
N GLU A 151 -1.40 -37.24 -30.95
CA GLU A 151 -2.21 -36.28 -30.21
C GLU A 151 -1.71 -36.03 -28.77
N THR A 152 -1.11 -37.03 -28.10
CA THR A 152 -0.56 -36.86 -26.74
C THR A 152 0.73 -36.05 -26.74
N ILE A 153 1.57 -36.24 -27.77
CA ILE A 153 2.76 -35.42 -27.97
C ILE A 153 2.33 -33.99 -28.31
N CYS A 154 1.33 -33.83 -29.18
CA CYS A 154 0.73 -32.54 -29.51
C CYS A 154 0.23 -31.80 -28.25
N GLU A 155 -0.47 -32.50 -27.36
CA GLU A 155 -0.96 -31.93 -26.10
C GLU A 155 0.18 -31.37 -25.24
N ASN A 156 1.30 -32.11 -25.17
CA ASN A 156 2.48 -31.63 -24.45
C ASN A 156 3.23 -30.52 -25.16
N CYS A 157 3.32 -30.56 -26.50
CA CYS A 157 3.90 -29.47 -27.31
C CYS A 157 3.13 -28.16 -27.08
N MET A 158 1.80 -28.20 -27.00
CA MET A 158 0.97 -27.04 -26.63
C MET A 158 1.36 -26.50 -25.25
N ALA A 159 1.52 -27.37 -24.24
CA ALA A 159 1.96 -26.96 -22.91
C ALA A 159 3.36 -26.32 -22.90
N ILE A 160 4.32 -26.83 -23.69
CA ILE A 160 5.66 -26.25 -23.83
C ILE A 160 5.58 -24.86 -24.49
N LEU A 161 4.79 -24.73 -25.56
CA LEU A 161 4.57 -23.47 -26.27
C LEU A 161 3.94 -22.40 -25.37
N LYS A 162 2.96 -22.79 -24.55
CA LYS A 162 2.35 -21.93 -23.55
C LYS A 162 3.39 -21.41 -22.55
N LEU A 163 4.17 -22.31 -21.93
CA LEU A 163 5.21 -21.94 -20.96
C LEU A 163 6.26 -21.01 -21.58
N LEU A 164 6.66 -21.29 -22.83
CA LEU A 164 7.60 -20.43 -23.56
C LEU A 164 7.02 -19.02 -23.78
N SER A 165 5.72 -18.91 -24.09
CA SER A 165 5.04 -17.61 -24.18
C SER A 165 5.10 -16.84 -22.88
N GLU A 166 4.67 -17.47 -21.78
CA GLU A 166 4.56 -16.85 -20.47
C GLU A 166 5.93 -16.35 -19.99
N GLU A 167 6.99 -17.13 -20.17
CA GLU A 167 8.36 -16.73 -19.81
C GLU A 167 8.90 -15.56 -20.65
N VAL A 168 8.51 -15.44 -21.92
CA VAL A 168 8.99 -14.37 -22.81
C VAL A 168 8.17 -13.08 -22.66
N PHE A 169 6.85 -13.18 -22.47
CA PHE A 169 5.93 -12.04 -22.52
C PHE A 169 5.40 -11.61 -21.15
N ASP A 170 5.14 -12.53 -20.22
CA ASP A 170 4.50 -12.24 -18.94
C ASP A 170 5.51 -12.07 -17.79
N PHE A 171 6.52 -12.95 -17.73
CA PHE A 171 7.51 -12.98 -16.63
C PHE A 171 8.86 -12.30 -16.98
N SER A 172 9.00 -11.73 -18.17
CA SER A 172 10.28 -11.21 -18.62
C SER A 172 10.72 -9.90 -17.94
N ARG A 173 9.77 -9.10 -17.42
CA ARG A 173 10.07 -7.83 -16.72
C ARG A 173 10.76 -8.10 -15.38
N GLY A 174 12.08 -7.90 -15.35
CA GLY A 174 12.90 -8.00 -14.14
C GLY A 174 13.79 -9.23 -14.07
N GLU A 175 13.52 -10.27 -14.88
CA GLU A 175 14.38 -11.46 -14.99
C GLU A 175 15.39 -11.39 -16.14
N MET A 176 15.11 -10.56 -17.15
CA MET A 176 15.89 -10.48 -18.39
C MET A 176 16.16 -9.03 -18.78
N THR A 177 17.26 -8.79 -19.50
CA THR A 177 17.58 -7.45 -20.03
C THR A 177 16.59 -7.05 -21.12
N GLN A 178 16.29 -5.76 -21.26
CA GLN A 178 15.33 -5.27 -22.26
C GLN A 178 15.69 -5.71 -23.70
N GLN A 179 16.99 -5.75 -24.02
CA GLN A 179 17.49 -6.20 -25.31
C GLN A 179 17.19 -7.68 -25.57
N LYS A 180 17.42 -8.57 -24.59
CA LYS A 180 17.15 -10.00 -24.75
C LYS A 180 15.65 -10.28 -24.88
N ILE A 181 14.81 -9.53 -24.16
CA ILE A 181 13.35 -9.60 -24.30
C ILE A 181 12.95 -9.25 -25.73
N LYS A 182 13.48 -8.14 -26.27
CA LYS A 182 13.19 -7.71 -27.63
C LYS A 182 13.57 -8.78 -28.68
N GLU A 183 14.72 -9.43 -28.52
CA GLU A 183 15.17 -10.50 -29.42
C GLU A 183 14.26 -11.73 -29.40
N LEU A 184 13.88 -12.20 -28.21
CA LEU A 184 12.97 -13.34 -28.05
C LEU A 184 11.60 -13.04 -28.63
N LYS A 185 11.06 -11.84 -28.38
CA LYS A 185 9.78 -11.39 -28.95
C LYS A 185 9.81 -11.32 -30.47
N GLN A 186 10.88 -10.78 -31.06
CA GLN A 186 11.02 -10.70 -32.52
C GLN A 186 11.10 -12.08 -33.16
N SER A 187 11.83 -13.00 -32.53
CA SER A 187 12.02 -14.34 -33.06
C SER A 187 10.75 -15.18 -32.96
N LEU A 188 10.02 -15.11 -31.85
CA LEU A 188 8.76 -15.86 -31.70
C LEU A 188 7.73 -15.36 -32.72
N ASN A 189 7.66 -14.05 -32.95
CA ASN A 189 6.80 -13.48 -33.98
C ASN A 189 7.17 -13.96 -35.39
N SER A 190 8.45 -14.14 -35.70
CA SER A 190 8.90 -14.61 -37.01
C SER A 190 8.52 -16.08 -37.30
N GLU A 191 8.42 -16.91 -36.25
CA GLU A 191 8.07 -18.33 -36.37
C GLU A 191 6.58 -18.62 -36.05
N PHE A 192 5.82 -17.60 -35.65
CA PHE A 192 4.46 -17.77 -35.14
C PHE A 192 3.49 -18.36 -36.16
N GLN A 193 3.73 -18.18 -37.46
CA GLN A 193 2.91 -18.79 -38.51
C GLN A 193 2.76 -20.30 -38.34
N LEU A 194 3.86 -21.01 -38.04
CA LEU A 194 3.85 -22.47 -37.88
C LEU A 194 3.02 -22.90 -36.66
N ILE A 195 3.12 -22.13 -35.57
CA ILE A 195 2.38 -22.37 -34.33
C ILE A 195 0.89 -22.12 -34.58
N HIS A 196 0.55 -21.02 -35.24
CA HIS A 196 -0.82 -20.66 -35.56
C HIS A 196 -1.50 -21.70 -36.46
N GLU A 197 -0.82 -22.17 -37.52
CA GLU A 197 -1.32 -23.23 -38.38
C GLU A 197 -1.56 -24.54 -37.61
N LEU A 198 -0.67 -24.88 -36.67
CA LEU A 198 -0.86 -26.05 -35.79
C LEU A 198 -2.09 -25.88 -34.89
N CYS A 199 -2.26 -24.72 -34.25
CA CYS A 199 -3.44 -24.46 -33.40
C CYS A 199 -4.75 -24.58 -34.20
N LEU A 200 -4.83 -23.96 -35.39
CA LEU A 200 -6.01 -24.06 -36.25
C LEU A 200 -6.28 -25.49 -36.74
N TYR A 201 -5.23 -26.24 -37.07
CA TYR A 201 -5.36 -27.65 -37.44
C TYR A 201 -5.94 -28.48 -36.30
N VAL A 202 -5.41 -28.32 -35.07
CA VAL A 202 -5.90 -29.06 -33.90
C VAL A 202 -7.35 -28.71 -33.58
N LEU A 203 -7.72 -27.43 -33.57
CA LEU A 203 -9.08 -26.97 -33.28
C LEU A 203 -10.12 -27.41 -34.32
N SER A 204 -9.70 -27.70 -35.55
CA SER A 204 -10.58 -28.16 -36.62
C SER A 204 -10.65 -29.68 -36.77
N ALA A 205 -9.54 -30.38 -36.52
CA ALA A 205 -9.42 -31.80 -36.84
C ALA A 205 -9.56 -32.73 -35.61
N SER A 206 -9.13 -32.31 -34.41
CA SER A 206 -9.17 -33.20 -33.24
C SER A 206 -10.56 -33.24 -32.60
N GLN A 207 -10.88 -34.38 -31.98
CA GLN A 207 -12.08 -34.57 -31.13
C GLN A 207 -11.71 -34.80 -29.66
N ARG A 208 -10.41 -34.75 -29.33
CA ARG A 208 -9.89 -35.04 -27.99
C ARG A 208 -9.99 -33.80 -27.11
N THR A 209 -10.88 -33.85 -26.12
CA THR A 209 -11.17 -32.74 -25.21
C THR A 209 -9.93 -32.13 -24.57
N GLU A 210 -9.01 -32.94 -24.04
CA GLU A 210 -7.81 -32.46 -23.37
C GLU A 210 -6.85 -31.71 -24.31
N LEU A 211 -6.72 -32.18 -25.56
CA LEU A 211 -5.88 -31.52 -26.56
C LEU A 211 -6.48 -30.19 -27.02
N ILE A 212 -7.80 -30.14 -27.22
CA ILE A 212 -8.51 -28.89 -27.54
C ILE A 212 -8.35 -27.88 -26.39
N ARG A 213 -8.54 -28.32 -25.13
CA ARG A 213 -8.33 -27.47 -23.94
C ARG A 213 -6.89 -26.96 -23.84
N ALA A 214 -5.89 -27.82 -24.05
CA ALA A 214 -4.48 -27.42 -24.06
C ALA A 214 -4.19 -26.39 -25.17
N THR A 215 -4.79 -26.57 -26.34
CA THR A 215 -4.64 -25.64 -27.48
C THR A 215 -5.29 -24.29 -27.19
N LEU A 216 -6.50 -24.26 -26.62
CA LEU A 216 -7.15 -23.01 -26.20
C LEU A 216 -6.35 -22.29 -25.10
N ALA A 217 -5.84 -23.01 -24.11
CA ALA A 217 -4.99 -22.42 -23.06
C ALA A 217 -3.67 -21.87 -23.62
N THR A 218 -3.15 -22.47 -24.69
CA THR A 218 -1.94 -22.00 -25.38
C THR A 218 -2.24 -20.75 -26.20
N LEU A 219 -3.37 -20.72 -26.91
CA LEU A 219 -3.83 -19.52 -27.61
C LEU A 219 -4.09 -18.37 -26.64
N HIS A 220 -4.69 -18.61 -25.48
CA HIS A 220 -4.89 -17.60 -24.44
C HIS A 220 -3.58 -16.86 -24.09
N ALA A 221 -2.48 -17.61 -23.92
CA ALA A 221 -1.16 -17.03 -23.65
C ALA A 221 -0.50 -16.28 -24.83
N PHE A 222 -1.07 -16.38 -26.03
CA PHE A 222 -0.55 -15.77 -27.26
C PHE A 222 -1.33 -14.51 -27.69
N LEU A 223 -2.64 -14.50 -27.47
CA LEU A 223 -3.55 -13.51 -28.05
C LEU A 223 -3.22 -12.05 -27.68
N SER A 224 -2.56 -11.82 -26.56
CA SER A 224 -2.20 -10.47 -26.09
C SER A 224 -1.06 -9.81 -26.89
N TRP A 225 -0.28 -10.56 -27.67
CA TRP A 225 0.92 -10.03 -28.32
C TRP A 225 1.14 -10.44 -29.79
N ILE A 226 0.38 -11.40 -30.31
CA ILE A 226 0.55 -11.87 -31.70
C ILE A 226 0.08 -10.83 -32.74
N PRO A 227 0.59 -10.89 -33.98
CA PRO A 227 0.11 -10.03 -35.05
C PRO A 227 -1.40 -10.20 -35.31
N LEU A 228 -2.10 -9.08 -35.44
CA LEU A 228 -3.57 -9.03 -35.49
C LEU A 228 -4.19 -9.76 -36.68
N GLY A 229 -3.47 -9.88 -37.79
CA GLY A 229 -3.92 -10.64 -38.96
C GLY A 229 -4.22 -12.11 -38.62
N TYR A 230 -3.48 -12.71 -37.69
CA TYR A 230 -3.77 -14.07 -37.23
C TYR A 230 -5.10 -14.18 -36.46
N ILE A 231 -5.59 -13.10 -35.87
CA ILE A 231 -6.84 -13.06 -35.10
C ILE A 231 -8.02 -12.71 -36.03
N PHE A 232 -7.91 -11.60 -36.76
CA PHE A 232 -9.04 -11.00 -37.49
C PHE A 232 -9.10 -11.34 -38.98
N GLU A 233 -8.00 -11.80 -39.57
CA GLU A 233 -7.93 -12.18 -41.00
C GLU A 233 -7.83 -13.70 -41.19
N SER A 234 -8.00 -14.46 -40.10
CA SER A 234 -8.03 -15.91 -40.06
C SER A 234 -9.37 -16.42 -39.52
N PRO A 235 -9.69 -17.73 -39.64
CA PRO A 235 -10.91 -18.30 -39.08
C PRO A 235 -10.89 -18.43 -37.55
N LEU A 236 -9.82 -18.04 -36.86
CA LEU A 236 -9.63 -18.23 -35.42
C LEU A 236 -10.80 -17.64 -34.61
N LEU A 237 -11.20 -16.40 -34.89
CA LEU A 237 -12.26 -15.73 -34.16
C LEU A 237 -13.61 -16.43 -34.30
N GLU A 238 -13.95 -16.88 -35.52
CA GLU A 238 -15.17 -17.66 -35.77
C GLU A 238 -15.15 -19.01 -35.05
N ILE A 239 -13.98 -19.66 -34.99
CA ILE A 239 -13.79 -20.92 -34.29
C ILE A 239 -14.02 -20.73 -32.79
N LEU A 240 -13.42 -19.70 -32.17
CA LEU A 240 -13.63 -19.38 -30.75
C LEU A 240 -15.12 -19.16 -30.46
N LEU A 241 -15.83 -18.37 -31.27
CA LEU A 241 -17.26 -18.14 -31.08
C LEU A 241 -18.12 -19.42 -31.18
N LYS A 242 -17.70 -20.41 -31.98
CA LYS A 242 -18.36 -21.72 -32.07
C LYS A 242 -18.09 -22.61 -30.85
N PHE A 243 -16.91 -22.51 -30.25
CA PHE A 243 -16.53 -23.28 -29.05
C PHE A 243 -17.14 -22.71 -27.76
N PHE A 244 -17.46 -21.41 -27.71
CA PHE A 244 -18.01 -20.74 -26.54
C PHE A 244 -19.25 -21.42 -25.92
N PRO A 245 -20.32 -21.79 -26.66
CA PRO A 245 -21.51 -22.40 -26.05
C PRO A 245 -21.25 -23.79 -25.43
N ILE A 246 -20.17 -24.48 -25.83
CA ILE A 246 -19.85 -25.84 -25.41
C ILE A 246 -19.24 -25.85 -24.01
N ALA A 247 -19.92 -26.47 -23.04
CA ALA A 247 -19.55 -26.43 -21.61
C ALA A 247 -18.07 -26.79 -21.33
N SER A 248 -17.54 -27.85 -21.95
CA SER A 248 -16.15 -28.32 -21.74
C SER A 248 -15.07 -27.31 -22.15
N TYR A 249 -15.41 -26.33 -22.98
CA TYR A 249 -14.49 -25.35 -23.58
C TYR A 249 -14.83 -23.89 -23.25
N ARG A 250 -16.06 -23.64 -22.77
CA ARG A 250 -16.66 -22.32 -22.54
C ARG A 250 -15.73 -21.35 -21.81
N ASN A 251 -15.21 -21.73 -20.64
CA ASN A 251 -14.38 -20.86 -19.82
C ASN A 251 -13.05 -20.48 -20.50
N LEU A 252 -12.31 -21.46 -21.04
CA LEU A 252 -11.05 -21.19 -21.76
C LEU A 252 -11.28 -20.36 -23.02
N THR A 253 -12.40 -20.60 -23.71
CA THR A 253 -12.77 -19.85 -24.91
C THR A 253 -13.12 -18.41 -24.56
N LEU A 254 -13.85 -18.20 -23.46
CA LEU A 254 -14.18 -16.86 -22.98
C LEU A 254 -12.93 -16.09 -22.54
N GLN A 255 -11.95 -16.75 -21.92
CA GLN A 255 -10.64 -16.16 -21.62
C GLN A 255 -9.92 -15.71 -22.90
N CYS A 256 -9.90 -16.56 -23.95
CA CYS A 256 -9.37 -16.16 -25.26
C CYS A 256 -10.11 -14.94 -25.84
N LEU A 257 -11.44 -14.95 -25.83
CA LEU A 257 -12.25 -13.83 -26.32
C LEU A 257 -12.02 -12.55 -25.50
N THR A 258 -11.71 -12.68 -24.21
CA THR A 258 -11.39 -11.55 -23.33
C THR A 258 -10.06 -10.91 -23.71
N GLU A 259 -9.02 -11.71 -23.99
CA GLU A 259 -7.75 -11.17 -24.50
C GLU A 259 -7.96 -10.44 -25.83
N VAL A 260 -8.72 -11.03 -26.75
CA VAL A 260 -9.07 -10.39 -28.03
C VAL A 260 -9.82 -9.08 -27.78
N ALA A 261 -10.77 -9.06 -26.86
CA ALA A 261 -11.56 -7.89 -26.50
C ALA A 261 -10.74 -6.77 -25.83
N ALA A 262 -9.56 -7.07 -25.29
CA ALA A 262 -8.67 -6.10 -24.65
C ALA A 262 -7.72 -5.40 -25.64
N LEU A 263 -7.53 -5.96 -26.85
CA LEU A 263 -6.60 -5.46 -27.88
C LEU A 263 -6.98 -4.07 -28.41
N GLN A 264 -6.05 -3.11 -28.44
CA GLN A 264 -6.30 -1.73 -28.90
C GLN A 264 -5.36 -1.31 -30.03
N PHE A 265 -5.89 -1.13 -31.25
CA PHE A 265 -5.06 -0.85 -32.44
C PHE A 265 -5.71 0.12 -33.45
N GLY A 266 -6.48 1.08 -32.94
CA GLY A 266 -7.25 2.03 -33.75
C GLY A 266 -8.46 1.39 -34.44
N ASP A 267 -9.08 2.13 -35.36
CA ASP A 267 -10.44 1.85 -35.84
C ASP A 267 -10.51 0.76 -36.93
N PHE A 268 -9.38 0.19 -37.36
CA PHE A 268 -9.29 -0.68 -38.54
C PHE A 268 -10.11 -1.97 -38.41
N TYR A 269 -10.16 -2.57 -37.21
CA TYR A 269 -10.88 -3.83 -36.95
C TYR A 269 -12.22 -3.63 -36.24
N ASP A 270 -12.73 -2.40 -36.11
CA ASP A 270 -13.98 -2.08 -35.42
C ASP A 270 -15.17 -2.95 -35.85
N MET A 271 -15.33 -3.17 -37.14
CA MET A 271 -16.40 -4.02 -37.68
C MET A 271 -16.27 -5.48 -37.24
N GLN A 272 -15.05 -5.97 -37.00
CA GLN A 272 -14.84 -7.33 -36.51
C GLN A 272 -15.12 -7.44 -35.01
N TYR A 273 -14.82 -6.42 -34.22
CA TYR A 273 -15.25 -6.34 -32.83
C TYR A 273 -16.78 -6.29 -32.70
N VAL A 274 -17.47 -5.51 -33.53
CA VAL A 274 -18.94 -5.47 -33.57
C VAL A 274 -19.51 -6.84 -33.90
N LYS A 275 -18.98 -7.53 -34.92
CA LYS A 275 -19.42 -8.89 -35.28
C LYS A 275 -19.15 -9.88 -34.16
N MET A 276 -17.96 -9.87 -33.57
CA MET A 276 -17.60 -10.72 -32.45
C MET A 276 -18.59 -10.55 -31.30
N TYR A 277 -18.80 -9.32 -30.87
CA TYR A 277 -19.69 -9.00 -29.76
C TYR A 277 -21.14 -9.40 -30.06
N THR A 278 -21.63 -9.11 -31.28
CA THR A 278 -23.01 -9.46 -31.66
C THR A 278 -23.24 -10.97 -31.66
N ILE A 279 -22.32 -11.75 -32.25
CA ILE A 279 -22.41 -13.22 -32.27
C ILE A 279 -22.28 -13.77 -30.85
N PHE A 280 -21.33 -13.25 -30.06
CA PHE A 280 -21.14 -13.62 -28.66
C PHE A 280 -22.44 -13.39 -27.86
N MET A 281 -23.08 -12.22 -28.00
CA MET A 281 -24.32 -11.90 -27.30
C MET A 281 -25.48 -12.83 -27.67
N ILE A 282 -25.55 -13.26 -28.93
CA ILE A 282 -26.56 -14.26 -29.36
C ILE A 282 -26.29 -15.60 -28.68
N GLN A 283 -25.04 -16.06 -28.66
CA GLN A 283 -24.67 -17.32 -28.01
C GLN A 283 -24.86 -17.24 -26.48
N LEU A 284 -24.51 -16.11 -25.86
CA LEU A 284 -24.67 -15.89 -24.42
C LEU A 284 -26.13 -16.01 -24.01
N GLN A 285 -27.06 -15.45 -24.78
CA GLN A 285 -28.51 -15.56 -24.50
C GLN A 285 -29.03 -17.00 -24.54
N THR A 286 -28.36 -17.92 -25.26
CA THR A 286 -28.70 -19.34 -25.21
C THR A 286 -28.16 -20.04 -23.95
N VAL A 287 -27.06 -19.53 -23.39
CA VAL A 287 -26.42 -20.07 -22.19
C VAL A 287 -27.04 -19.49 -20.91
N ILE A 288 -27.26 -18.18 -20.87
CA ILE A 288 -27.91 -17.43 -19.80
C ILE A 288 -29.09 -16.66 -20.42
N PRO A 289 -30.33 -17.20 -20.37
CA PRO A 289 -31.50 -16.51 -20.88
C PRO A 289 -31.69 -15.11 -20.27
N PRO A 290 -32.22 -14.13 -21.04
CA PRO A 290 -32.55 -12.82 -20.48
C PRO A 290 -33.53 -12.93 -19.31
N GLY A 291 -33.25 -12.21 -18.21
CA GLY A 291 -34.06 -12.23 -17.00
C GLY A 291 -33.66 -13.28 -15.95
N THR A 292 -32.66 -14.12 -16.20
CA THR A 292 -32.08 -14.99 -15.17
C THR A 292 -31.54 -14.17 -14.00
N ASN A 293 -31.86 -14.56 -12.77
CA ASN A 293 -31.26 -14.00 -11.57
C ASN A 293 -29.82 -14.54 -11.40
N ILE A 294 -28.85 -13.78 -11.92
CA ILE A 294 -27.43 -14.19 -11.94
C ILE A 294 -26.89 -14.37 -10.52
N SER A 295 -27.29 -13.53 -9.57
CA SER A 295 -26.85 -13.61 -8.17
C SER A 295 -27.27 -14.94 -7.54
N GLU A 296 -28.54 -15.33 -7.68
CA GLU A 296 -29.05 -16.62 -7.19
C GLU A 296 -28.45 -17.83 -7.93
N ALA A 297 -28.23 -17.70 -9.25
CA ALA A 297 -27.59 -18.75 -10.03
C ALA A 297 -26.12 -18.97 -9.62
N TYR A 298 -25.40 -17.90 -9.26
CA TYR A 298 -24.02 -17.98 -8.78
C TYR A 298 -23.93 -18.69 -7.42
N THR A 299 -24.80 -18.32 -6.47
CA THR A 299 -24.83 -18.89 -5.12
C THR A 299 -25.10 -20.40 -5.15
N ASN A 300 -25.94 -20.85 -6.07
CA ASN A 300 -26.29 -22.27 -6.22
C ASN A 300 -25.45 -23.01 -7.27
N GLY A 301 -24.51 -22.33 -7.92
CA GLY A 301 -23.72 -22.86 -9.03
C GLY A 301 -22.52 -23.70 -8.59
N SER A 302 -22.03 -24.53 -9.52
CA SER A 302 -20.76 -25.24 -9.39
C SER A 302 -19.56 -24.28 -9.51
N SER A 303 -18.38 -24.72 -9.09
CA SER A 303 -17.13 -23.94 -9.25
C SER A 303 -16.84 -23.53 -10.69
N GLU A 304 -17.20 -24.38 -11.68
CA GLU A 304 -17.04 -24.04 -13.10
C GLU A 304 -18.02 -22.96 -13.57
N GLU A 305 -19.24 -22.93 -13.02
CA GLU A 305 -20.26 -21.91 -13.31
C GLU A 305 -19.95 -20.58 -12.62
N GLN A 306 -19.44 -20.62 -11.38
CA GLN A 306 -18.94 -19.43 -10.69
C GLN A 306 -17.76 -18.82 -11.47
N ALA A 307 -16.79 -19.64 -11.87
CA ALA A 307 -15.70 -19.20 -12.73
C ALA A 307 -16.19 -18.65 -14.09
N PHE A 308 -17.28 -19.20 -14.63
CA PHE A 308 -17.89 -18.68 -15.85
C PHE A 308 -18.45 -17.26 -15.67
N ILE A 309 -19.17 -16.98 -14.58
CA ILE A 309 -19.67 -15.64 -14.27
C ILE A 309 -18.52 -14.65 -14.06
N GLN A 310 -17.44 -15.07 -13.37
CA GLN A 310 -16.24 -14.25 -13.22
C GLN A 310 -15.59 -13.93 -14.58
N ASN A 311 -15.44 -14.93 -15.46
CA ASN A 311 -14.91 -14.72 -16.81
C ASN A 311 -15.83 -13.83 -17.66
N LEU A 312 -17.15 -13.85 -17.45
CA LEU A 312 -18.09 -12.93 -18.12
C LEU A 312 -17.88 -11.48 -17.65
N ALA A 313 -17.69 -11.27 -16.35
CA ALA A 313 -17.35 -9.95 -15.81
C ALA A 313 -16.08 -9.42 -16.49
N LEU A 314 -15.02 -10.23 -16.57
CA LEU A 314 -13.76 -9.88 -17.21
C LEU A 314 -13.94 -9.59 -18.71
N PHE A 315 -14.71 -10.39 -19.44
CA PHE A 315 -15.00 -10.17 -20.85
C PHE A 315 -15.70 -8.83 -21.09
N PHE A 316 -16.83 -8.59 -20.39
CA PHE A 316 -17.60 -7.37 -20.58
C PHE A 316 -16.80 -6.13 -20.22
N THR A 317 -16.16 -6.12 -19.06
CA THR A 317 -15.36 -4.97 -18.60
C THR A 317 -14.17 -4.70 -19.53
N SER A 318 -13.47 -5.74 -19.99
CA SER A 318 -12.36 -5.59 -20.95
C SER A 318 -12.84 -5.06 -22.30
N PHE A 319 -13.90 -5.66 -22.87
CA PHE A 319 -14.46 -5.23 -24.15
C PHE A 319 -14.93 -3.78 -24.08
N TYR A 320 -15.67 -3.42 -23.05
CA TYR A 320 -16.24 -2.08 -22.95
C TYR A 320 -15.16 -1.02 -22.69
N LYS A 321 -14.17 -1.33 -21.85
CA LYS A 321 -13.05 -0.41 -21.61
C LYS A 321 -12.32 -0.02 -22.90
N SER A 322 -12.20 -0.96 -23.85
CA SER A 322 -11.49 -0.73 -25.11
C SER A 322 -12.40 -0.27 -26.26
N HIS A 323 -13.64 -0.77 -26.35
CA HIS A 323 -14.44 -0.71 -27.59
C HIS A 323 -15.89 -0.28 -27.41
N ILE A 324 -16.33 0.18 -26.22
CA ILE A 324 -17.75 0.51 -26.00
C ILE A 324 -18.30 1.52 -27.02
N ARG A 325 -17.48 2.49 -27.45
CA ARG A 325 -17.86 3.55 -28.39
C ARG A 325 -18.33 2.99 -29.74
N VAL A 326 -17.75 1.89 -30.20
CA VAL A 326 -18.11 1.24 -31.47
C VAL A 326 -19.52 0.62 -31.41
N LEU A 327 -20.02 0.31 -30.21
CA LEU A 327 -21.35 -0.25 -29.99
C LEU A 327 -22.45 0.81 -29.80
N GLU A 328 -22.12 2.10 -29.75
CA GLU A 328 -23.09 3.19 -29.52
C GLU A 328 -23.92 3.55 -30.76
N SER A 329 -23.55 3.00 -31.92
CA SER A 329 -24.26 3.17 -33.18
C SER A 329 -25.68 2.60 -33.10
N PRO A 330 -26.69 3.22 -33.74
CA PRO A 330 -28.10 2.82 -33.64
C PRO A 330 -28.38 1.34 -33.89
N GLU A 331 -27.61 0.71 -34.79
CA GLU A 331 -27.72 -0.70 -35.16
C GLU A 331 -27.30 -1.66 -34.04
N ASN A 332 -26.35 -1.25 -33.20
CA ASN A 332 -25.74 -2.08 -32.16
C ASN A 332 -26.30 -1.81 -30.75
N ARG A 333 -27.07 -0.73 -30.58
CA ARG A 333 -27.60 -0.27 -29.27
C ARG A 333 -28.31 -1.35 -28.48
N ALA A 334 -29.12 -2.20 -29.12
CA ALA A 334 -29.86 -3.25 -28.43
C ALA A 334 -28.90 -4.27 -27.78
N ALA A 335 -27.85 -4.69 -28.48
CA ALA A 335 -26.85 -5.62 -27.96
C ALA A 335 -25.96 -4.97 -26.88
N LEU A 336 -25.63 -3.69 -27.03
CA LEU A 336 -24.94 -2.91 -26.00
C LEU A 336 -25.73 -2.87 -24.69
N LEU A 337 -26.99 -2.42 -24.76
CA LEU A 337 -27.84 -2.28 -23.58
C LEU A 337 -28.08 -3.63 -22.89
N MET A 338 -28.29 -4.70 -23.67
CA MET A 338 -28.42 -6.06 -23.13
C MET A 338 -27.16 -6.52 -22.39
N GLY A 339 -25.96 -6.26 -22.93
CA GLY A 339 -24.72 -6.63 -22.25
C GLY A 339 -24.48 -5.82 -20.97
N LEU A 340 -24.85 -4.53 -20.95
CA LEU A 340 -24.84 -3.73 -19.73
C LEU A 340 -25.84 -4.26 -18.70
N GLU A 341 -26.99 -4.79 -19.12
CA GLU A 341 -27.93 -5.46 -18.21
C GLU A 341 -27.31 -6.72 -17.58
N TYR A 342 -26.61 -7.54 -18.36
CA TYR A 342 -25.85 -8.68 -17.82
C TYR A 342 -24.80 -8.22 -16.81
N LEU A 343 -24.02 -7.19 -17.14
CA LEU A 343 -22.97 -6.69 -16.25
C LEU A 343 -23.56 -6.14 -14.93
N ILE A 344 -24.71 -5.45 -14.98
CA ILE A 344 -25.44 -5.03 -13.78
C ILE A 344 -25.89 -6.24 -12.97
N GLY A 345 -26.46 -7.27 -13.61
CA GLY A 345 -26.87 -8.51 -12.95
C GLY A 345 -25.70 -9.25 -12.29
N ILE A 346 -24.55 -9.32 -12.96
CA ILE A 346 -23.29 -9.88 -12.41
C ILE A 346 -22.82 -9.04 -11.21
N SER A 347 -23.01 -7.73 -11.23
CA SER A 347 -22.60 -6.85 -10.13
C SER A 347 -23.45 -7.03 -8.85
N TYR A 348 -24.56 -7.77 -8.89
CA TYR A 348 -25.33 -8.17 -7.70
C TYR A 348 -24.88 -9.51 -7.09
N VAL A 349 -23.89 -10.19 -7.69
CA VAL A 349 -23.30 -11.41 -7.13
C VAL A 349 -22.60 -11.07 -5.82
N ASP A 350 -22.83 -11.89 -4.79
CA ASP A 350 -22.18 -11.73 -3.48
C ASP A 350 -20.79 -12.37 -3.47
N ASP A 351 -19.91 -11.84 -4.32
CA ASP A 351 -18.50 -12.22 -4.43
C ASP A 351 -17.66 -10.95 -4.56
N THR A 352 -16.76 -10.73 -3.60
CA THR A 352 -15.98 -9.50 -3.50
C THR A 352 -15.10 -9.26 -4.73
N GLU A 353 -14.51 -10.32 -5.30
CA GLU A 353 -13.60 -10.17 -6.44
C GLU A 353 -14.36 -9.91 -7.74
N VAL A 354 -15.49 -10.58 -7.95
CA VAL A 354 -16.39 -10.29 -9.08
C VAL A 354 -16.91 -8.85 -9.00
N PHE A 355 -17.33 -8.41 -7.81
CA PHE A 355 -17.84 -7.05 -7.63
C PHE A 355 -16.76 -5.99 -7.85
N LYS A 356 -15.52 -6.20 -7.35
CA LYS A 356 -14.39 -5.28 -7.59
C LYS A 356 -14.13 -5.05 -9.08
N VAL A 357 -14.07 -6.13 -9.86
CA VAL A 357 -13.88 -6.04 -11.33
C VAL A 357 -14.97 -5.20 -11.99
N CYS A 358 -16.23 -5.43 -11.63
CA CYS A 358 -17.36 -4.67 -12.15
C CYS A 358 -17.33 -3.20 -11.70
N LEU A 359 -17.04 -2.96 -10.41
CA LEU A 359 -17.01 -1.64 -9.80
C LEU A 359 -15.93 -0.75 -10.44
N ASP A 360 -14.73 -1.28 -10.67
CA ASP A 360 -13.65 -0.55 -11.34
C ASP A 360 -14.06 -0.08 -12.73
N TYR A 361 -14.75 -0.94 -13.49
CA TYR A 361 -15.28 -0.58 -14.79
C TYR A 361 -16.41 0.46 -14.69
N TRP A 362 -17.35 0.29 -13.74
CA TRP A 362 -18.44 1.25 -13.56
C TRP A 362 -17.92 2.64 -13.19
N ASN A 363 -16.95 2.73 -12.29
CA ASN A 363 -16.28 3.97 -11.95
C ASN A 363 -15.69 4.63 -13.21
N LEU A 364 -14.94 3.87 -14.01
CA LEU A 364 -14.35 4.34 -15.26
C LEU A 364 -15.39 4.85 -16.27
N LEU A 365 -16.47 4.10 -16.50
CA LEU A 365 -17.52 4.49 -17.46
C LEU A 365 -18.23 5.77 -17.01
N VAL A 366 -18.65 5.83 -15.75
CA VAL A 366 -19.41 6.97 -15.22
C VAL A 366 -18.54 8.22 -15.23
N LEU A 367 -17.25 8.08 -14.90
CA LEU A 367 -16.26 9.14 -14.98
C LEU A 367 -16.07 9.68 -16.40
N GLU A 368 -15.96 8.80 -17.40
CA GLU A 368 -15.87 9.21 -18.81
C GLU A 368 -17.13 9.99 -19.24
N LEU A 369 -18.32 9.52 -18.85
CA LEU A 369 -19.59 10.18 -19.14
C LEU A 369 -19.71 11.54 -18.44
N PHE A 370 -19.20 11.65 -17.21
CA PHE A 370 -19.15 12.88 -16.45
C PHE A 370 -18.21 13.92 -17.06
N GLU A 371 -16.98 13.54 -17.43
CA GLU A 371 -16.01 14.46 -18.06
C GLU A 371 -16.46 14.95 -19.44
N ALA A 372 -17.11 14.07 -20.23
CA ALA A 372 -17.71 14.46 -21.49
C ALA A 372 -18.81 15.52 -21.32
N HIS A 373 -19.44 15.58 -20.14
CA HIS A 373 -20.45 16.57 -19.80
C HIS A 373 -19.84 17.88 -19.28
N HIS A 374 -18.88 17.81 -18.37
CA HIS A 374 -18.27 19.00 -17.74
C HIS A 374 -17.47 19.87 -18.72
N ASN A 375 -16.86 19.26 -19.74
CA ASN A 375 -16.13 20.00 -20.78
C ASN A 375 -17.06 20.81 -21.73
N LEU A 376 -18.39 20.68 -21.60
CA LEU A 376 -19.36 21.47 -22.36
C LEU A 376 -19.59 22.89 -21.81
N ASP A 377 -19.16 23.17 -20.57
CA ASP A 377 -19.29 24.50 -19.95
C ASP A 377 -18.22 25.51 -20.42
N ASN A 378 -17.32 25.10 -21.32
CA ASN A 378 -16.36 25.98 -21.97
C ASN A 378 -16.91 26.45 -23.34
N PRO A 379 -17.31 27.74 -23.49
CA PRO A 379 -18.02 28.22 -24.69
C PRO A 379 -17.21 28.17 -26.01
N ALA A 380 -15.96 27.71 -25.97
CA ALA A 380 -15.08 27.58 -27.14
C ALA A 380 -15.17 26.23 -27.88
N VAL A 381 -15.82 25.19 -27.33
CA VAL A 381 -15.88 23.86 -27.96
C VAL A 381 -17.32 23.43 -28.21
N ALA A 382 -17.91 24.00 -29.25
CA ALA A 382 -19.22 23.58 -29.78
C ALA A 382 -19.13 22.19 -30.42
N ALA A 383 -19.19 21.13 -29.60
CA ALA A 383 -19.56 19.76 -29.99
C ALA A 383 -20.89 19.34 -29.34
N GLY A 384 -21.81 20.31 -29.18
CA GLY A 384 -23.04 20.26 -28.36
C GLY A 384 -24.20 19.37 -28.85
N LEU A 385 -23.96 18.29 -29.58
CA LEU A 385 -25.01 17.32 -29.96
C LEU A 385 -24.65 15.86 -29.62
N MET A 386 -23.37 15.49 -29.65
CA MET A 386 -22.95 14.10 -29.37
C MET A 386 -22.95 13.75 -27.88
N GLY A 387 -22.53 14.67 -27.00
CA GLY A 387 -22.52 14.41 -25.54
C GLY A 387 -23.91 14.19 -24.94
N LEU A 388 -24.91 14.97 -25.37
CA LEU A 388 -26.31 14.83 -24.93
C LEU A 388 -26.94 13.51 -25.41
N GLN A 389 -26.61 13.05 -26.62
CA GLN A 389 -27.11 11.78 -27.16
C GLN A 389 -26.53 10.57 -26.42
N ARG A 390 -25.26 10.64 -26.00
CA ARG A 390 -24.60 9.57 -25.23
C ARG A 390 -25.20 9.43 -23.83
N ARG A 391 -25.45 10.52 -23.11
CA ARG A 391 -26.14 10.49 -21.81
C ARG A 391 -27.53 9.83 -21.92
N GLN A 392 -28.31 10.18 -22.94
CA GLN A 392 -29.64 9.60 -23.12
C GLN A 392 -29.59 8.08 -23.36
N LEU A 393 -28.58 7.61 -24.11
CA LEU A 393 -28.36 6.18 -24.35
C LEU A 393 -28.16 5.39 -23.06
N TYR A 394 -27.37 5.91 -22.13
CA TYR A 394 -27.05 5.23 -20.87
C TYR A 394 -28.03 5.52 -19.72
N SER A 395 -29.06 6.36 -19.92
CA SER A 395 -30.00 6.76 -18.86
C SER A 395 -30.61 5.58 -18.07
N GLY A 396 -31.12 4.56 -18.76
CA GLY A 396 -31.66 3.34 -18.14
C GLY A 396 -30.63 2.55 -17.34
N PRO A 397 -29.50 2.13 -17.94
CA PRO A 397 -28.40 1.47 -17.22
C PRO A 397 -27.88 2.25 -16.02
N LEU A 398 -27.67 3.58 -16.14
CA LEU A 398 -27.18 4.41 -15.04
C LEU A 398 -28.18 4.50 -13.88
N SER A 399 -29.49 4.53 -14.17
CA SER A 399 -30.51 4.50 -13.13
C SER A 399 -30.48 3.19 -12.33
N LYS A 400 -30.34 2.03 -13.01
CA LYS A 400 -30.14 0.73 -12.36
C LYS A 400 -28.82 0.66 -11.58
N LEU A 401 -27.75 1.27 -12.11
CA LEU A 401 -26.44 1.35 -11.46
C LEU A 401 -26.50 2.18 -10.17
N ARG A 402 -27.26 3.28 -10.13
CA ARG A 402 -27.53 4.03 -8.88
C ARG A 402 -28.17 3.14 -7.82
N THR A 403 -29.20 2.37 -8.20
CA THR A 403 -29.85 1.43 -7.28
C THR A 403 -28.84 0.42 -6.74
N LEU A 404 -27.98 -0.13 -7.60
CA LEU A 404 -26.93 -1.06 -7.19
C LEU A 404 -25.96 -0.41 -6.18
N MET A 405 -25.43 0.77 -6.49
CA MET A 405 -24.50 1.49 -5.61
C MET A 405 -25.13 1.82 -4.25
N ILE A 406 -26.41 2.18 -4.21
CA ILE A 406 -27.16 2.43 -2.97
C ILE A 406 -27.35 1.13 -2.17
N CYS A 407 -27.76 0.05 -2.82
CA CYS A 407 -28.05 -1.22 -2.15
C CYS A 407 -26.81 -1.94 -1.61
N ARG A 408 -25.66 -1.76 -2.27
CA ARG A 408 -24.41 -2.49 -1.99
C ARG A 408 -23.34 -1.63 -1.33
N MET A 409 -23.64 -0.38 -0.98
CA MET A 409 -22.67 0.57 -0.42
C MET A 409 -21.84 -0.09 0.68
N ALA A 410 -20.53 -0.04 0.55
CA ALA A 410 -19.61 -0.58 1.55
C ALA A 410 -19.62 0.27 2.82
N LYS A 411 -19.20 -0.33 3.94
CA LYS A 411 -19.21 0.34 5.25
C LYS A 411 -18.16 1.48 5.29
N PRO A 412 -18.54 2.71 5.67
CA PRO A 412 -17.60 3.80 5.89
C PRO A 412 -16.78 3.62 7.19
N GLU A 413 -15.66 4.31 7.32
CA GLU A 413 -14.79 4.16 8.50
C GLU A 413 -15.37 4.74 9.79
N GLU A 414 -16.29 5.71 9.68
CA GLU A 414 -16.90 6.37 10.84
C GLU A 414 -17.98 5.52 11.52
N VAL A 415 -18.43 4.43 10.88
CA VAL A 415 -19.44 3.53 11.45
C VAL A 415 -18.73 2.43 12.22
N LEU A 416 -18.70 2.60 13.55
CA LEU A 416 -18.04 1.72 14.51
C LEU A 416 -18.90 0.56 15.00
N ILE A 417 -20.19 0.54 14.63
CA ILE A 417 -21.16 -0.44 15.10
C ILE A 417 -21.42 -1.44 13.96
N VAL A 418 -21.19 -2.72 14.23
CA VAL A 418 -21.30 -3.81 13.25
C VAL A 418 -22.11 -4.97 13.81
N GLU A 419 -22.71 -5.76 12.93
CA GLU A 419 -23.32 -7.04 13.26
C GLU A 419 -22.24 -8.13 13.22
N ASP A 420 -22.08 -8.88 14.33
CA ASP A 420 -21.15 -10.01 14.38
C ASP A 420 -21.73 -11.27 13.70
N GLU A 421 -20.93 -12.33 13.57
CA GLU A 421 -21.36 -13.61 12.97
C GLU A 421 -22.54 -14.27 13.71
N ASN A 422 -22.80 -13.86 14.96
CA ASN A 422 -23.91 -14.37 15.78
C ASN A 422 -25.16 -13.48 15.68
N GLY A 423 -25.14 -12.40 14.90
CA GLY A 423 -26.22 -11.44 14.75
C GLY A 423 -26.32 -10.41 15.90
N ASN A 424 -25.27 -10.26 16.72
CA ASN A 424 -25.24 -9.26 17.79
C ASN A 424 -24.62 -7.96 17.30
N ILE A 425 -25.12 -6.84 17.82
CA ILE A 425 -24.56 -5.52 17.54
C ILE A 425 -23.38 -5.24 18.47
N VAL A 426 -22.18 -5.13 17.89
CA VAL A 426 -20.91 -4.96 18.61
C VAL A 426 -20.11 -3.77 18.08
N ARG A 427 -19.13 -3.33 18.88
CA ARG A 427 -18.15 -2.32 18.45
C ARG A 427 -17.05 -2.98 17.62
N GLU A 428 -16.81 -2.46 16.43
CA GLU A 428 -15.68 -2.83 15.59
C GLU A 428 -14.36 -2.43 16.27
N THR A 429 -13.42 -3.37 16.36
CA THR A 429 -12.10 -3.15 17.00
C THR A 429 -10.95 -3.05 16.01
N MET A 430 -11.14 -3.55 14.78
CA MET A 430 -10.15 -3.53 13.70
C MET A 430 -10.81 -3.03 12.42
N LYS A 431 -10.13 -2.16 11.69
CA LYS A 431 -10.60 -1.64 10.39
C LYS A 431 -10.24 -2.63 9.28
N ASP A 432 -11.19 -2.95 8.41
CA ASP A 432 -10.95 -3.71 7.18
C ASP A 432 -10.53 -2.77 6.04
N ASN A 433 -9.24 -2.80 5.68
CA ASN A 433 -8.70 -1.91 4.64
C ASN A 433 -9.29 -2.17 3.25
N ASP A 434 -9.66 -3.41 2.93
CA ASP A 434 -10.20 -3.75 1.60
C ASP A 434 -11.62 -3.17 1.45
N VAL A 435 -12.43 -3.26 2.51
CA VAL A 435 -13.76 -2.64 2.57
C VAL A 435 -13.66 -1.12 2.46
N LEU A 436 -12.65 -0.50 3.08
CA LEU A 436 -12.45 0.96 3.00
C LEU A 436 -12.04 1.40 1.58
N VAL A 437 -11.21 0.63 0.87
CA VAL A 437 -10.88 0.91 -0.54
C VAL A 437 -12.13 0.78 -1.41
N GLN A 438 -12.92 -0.29 -1.22
CA GLN A 438 -14.18 -0.47 -1.93
C GLN A 438 -15.15 0.69 -1.67
N TYR A 439 -15.32 1.12 -0.42
CA TYR A 439 -16.15 2.28 -0.07
C TYR A 439 -15.71 3.54 -0.83
N LYS A 440 -14.41 3.81 -0.93
CA LYS A 440 -13.91 4.99 -1.66
C LYS A 440 -14.31 4.96 -3.13
N ILE A 441 -14.15 3.83 -3.81
CA ILE A 441 -14.50 3.67 -5.24
C ILE A 441 -16.03 3.75 -5.44
N MET A 442 -16.82 3.12 -4.56
CA MET A 442 -18.28 3.20 -4.61
C MET A 442 -18.80 4.62 -4.38
N ARG A 443 -18.22 5.32 -3.40
CA ARG A 443 -18.52 6.72 -3.09
C ARG A 443 -18.24 7.61 -4.30
N GLU A 444 -17.04 7.52 -4.89
CA GLU A 444 -16.69 8.26 -6.10
C GLU A 444 -17.65 7.98 -7.26
N THR A 445 -17.95 6.70 -7.51
CA THR A 445 -18.90 6.29 -8.56
C THR A 445 -20.29 6.88 -8.33
N LEU A 446 -20.80 6.84 -7.10
CA LEU A 446 -22.12 7.37 -6.76
C LEU A 446 -22.16 8.90 -6.81
N ILE A 447 -21.06 9.59 -6.49
CA ILE A 447 -20.96 11.04 -6.66
C ILE A 447 -21.06 11.42 -8.13
N TYR A 448 -20.35 10.73 -9.03
CA TYR A 448 -20.47 11.00 -10.47
C TYR A 448 -21.88 10.72 -10.98
N LEU A 449 -22.49 9.61 -10.56
CA LEU A 449 -23.88 9.30 -10.90
C LEU A 449 -24.84 10.39 -10.40
N SER A 450 -24.59 10.95 -9.23
CA SER A 450 -25.39 12.03 -8.64
C SER A 450 -25.27 13.32 -9.45
N HIS A 451 -24.08 13.68 -9.93
CA HIS A 451 -23.91 14.84 -10.83
C HIS A 451 -24.59 14.61 -12.19
N LEU A 452 -24.52 13.38 -12.72
CA LEU A 452 -25.16 13.04 -13.99
C LEU A 452 -26.69 13.07 -13.91
N ASP A 453 -27.30 12.72 -12.77
CA ASP A 453 -28.75 12.82 -12.54
C ASP A 453 -29.06 12.80 -11.04
N HIS A 454 -29.15 13.99 -10.44
CA HIS A 454 -29.39 14.12 -9.01
C HIS A 454 -30.86 13.83 -8.65
N GLU A 455 -31.81 14.14 -9.54
CA GLU A 455 -33.24 13.89 -9.30
C GLU A 455 -33.52 12.39 -9.19
N ASP A 456 -32.98 11.57 -10.11
CA ASP A 456 -33.10 10.12 -10.04
C ASP A 456 -32.43 9.56 -8.76
N THR A 457 -31.26 10.09 -8.38
CA THR A 457 -30.56 9.68 -7.15
C THR A 457 -31.40 9.98 -5.90
N GLU A 458 -31.92 11.21 -5.78
CA GLU A 458 -32.77 11.65 -4.68
C GLU A 458 -34.04 10.80 -4.59
N GLN A 459 -34.75 10.60 -5.72
CA GLN A 459 -35.98 9.81 -5.76
C GLN A 459 -35.75 8.37 -5.32
N GLN A 460 -34.64 7.74 -5.75
CA GLN A 460 -34.33 6.36 -5.36
C GLN A 460 -34.02 6.25 -3.87
N MET A 461 -33.21 7.17 -3.31
CA MET A 461 -32.88 7.17 -1.88
C MET A 461 -34.12 7.39 -1.01
N LEU A 462 -34.96 8.38 -1.36
CA LEU A 462 -36.20 8.67 -0.61
C LEU A 462 -37.22 7.53 -0.73
N LYS A 463 -37.37 6.94 -1.92
CA LYS A 463 -38.21 5.76 -2.11
C LYS A 463 -37.75 4.61 -1.23
N LYS A 464 -36.44 4.33 -1.18
CA LYS A 464 -35.91 3.26 -0.32
C LYS A 464 -36.10 3.57 1.17
N LEU A 465 -35.93 4.82 1.59
CA LEU A 465 -36.17 5.26 2.97
C LEU A 465 -37.65 5.07 3.37
N SER A 466 -38.59 5.44 2.50
CA SER A 466 -40.02 5.23 2.76
C SER A 466 -40.39 3.74 2.92
N ARG A 467 -39.71 2.83 2.22
CA ARG A 467 -39.88 1.38 2.39
C ARG A 467 -39.28 0.83 3.69
N GLN A 468 -38.27 1.50 4.25
CA GLN A 468 -37.79 1.21 5.60
C GLN A 468 -38.85 1.64 6.64
N LEU A 469 -39.42 2.84 6.48
CA LEU A 469 -40.46 3.37 7.37
C LEU A 469 -41.76 2.56 7.34
N SER A 470 -42.18 2.07 6.17
CA SER A 470 -43.38 1.24 6.03
C SER A 470 -43.21 -0.18 6.59
N GLY A 471 -41.96 -0.61 6.82
CA GLY A 471 -41.62 -1.98 7.21
C GLY A 471 -41.55 -2.98 6.05
N GLU A 472 -41.74 -2.56 4.79
CA GLU A 472 -41.74 -3.43 3.61
C GLU A 472 -40.35 -4.07 3.37
N GLU A 473 -39.28 -3.29 3.55
CA GLU A 473 -37.89 -3.74 3.33
C GLU A 473 -37.02 -3.59 4.60
N TRP A 474 -37.62 -3.50 5.79
CA TRP A 474 -36.88 -3.25 7.03
C TRP A 474 -35.84 -4.34 7.31
N SER A 475 -34.57 -3.94 7.34
CA SER A 475 -33.46 -4.74 7.88
C SER A 475 -32.31 -3.81 8.24
N TRP A 476 -31.43 -4.23 9.15
CA TRP A 476 -30.24 -3.45 9.51
C TRP A 476 -29.36 -3.17 8.30
N ASN A 477 -29.09 -4.20 7.49
CA ASN A 477 -28.29 -4.07 6.28
C ASN A 477 -28.90 -3.07 5.27
N ASN A 478 -30.22 -3.13 5.03
CA ASN A 478 -30.87 -2.23 4.06
C ASN A 478 -30.88 -0.77 4.53
N LEU A 479 -31.05 -0.52 5.82
CA LEU A 479 -30.95 0.84 6.37
C LEU A 479 -29.50 1.33 6.32
N ASN A 480 -28.55 0.48 6.73
CA ASN A 480 -27.13 0.79 6.74
C ASN A 480 -26.63 1.21 5.36
N THR A 481 -26.79 0.37 4.33
CA THR A 481 -26.29 0.67 2.99
C THR A 481 -26.94 1.93 2.41
N LEU A 482 -28.23 2.14 2.68
CA LEU A 482 -28.93 3.38 2.30
C LEU A 482 -28.32 4.61 2.97
N CYS A 483 -28.16 4.61 4.29
CA CYS A 483 -27.61 5.75 5.02
C CYS A 483 -26.14 5.99 4.71
N TRP A 484 -25.37 4.93 4.47
CA TRP A 484 -23.99 5.03 3.99
C TRP A 484 -23.92 5.70 2.63
N ALA A 485 -24.83 5.32 1.71
CA ALA A 485 -24.96 5.93 0.39
C ALA A 485 -25.38 7.40 0.47
N ILE A 486 -26.37 7.72 1.31
CA ILE A 486 -26.80 9.10 1.58
C ILE A 486 -25.60 9.93 2.06
N GLY A 487 -24.89 9.50 3.11
CA GLY A 487 -23.73 10.28 3.58
C GLY A 487 -22.58 10.37 2.57
N SER A 488 -22.42 9.37 1.69
CA SER A 488 -21.32 9.32 0.72
C SER A 488 -21.41 10.41 -0.36
N ILE A 489 -22.62 10.86 -0.71
CA ILE A 489 -22.87 11.87 -1.76
C ILE A 489 -22.83 13.32 -1.23
N SER A 490 -22.37 13.53 0.00
CA SER A 490 -22.25 14.88 0.57
C SER A 490 -21.44 15.81 -0.34
N GLY A 491 -21.99 17.00 -0.62
CA GLY A 491 -21.38 17.99 -1.50
C GLY A 491 -21.62 17.81 -2.99
N SER A 492 -22.29 16.73 -3.45
CA SER A 492 -22.61 16.53 -4.87
C SER A 492 -23.88 17.26 -5.33
N MET A 493 -24.64 17.85 -4.40
CA MET A 493 -25.88 18.59 -4.68
C MET A 493 -25.67 20.10 -4.49
N MET A 494 -26.49 20.91 -5.17
CA MET A 494 -26.59 22.34 -4.87
C MET A 494 -27.16 22.54 -3.46
N GLU A 495 -26.76 23.62 -2.79
CA GLU A 495 -27.09 23.84 -1.37
C GLU A 495 -28.60 23.83 -1.09
N GLU A 496 -29.41 24.50 -1.92
CA GLU A 496 -30.87 24.51 -1.73
C GLU A 496 -31.51 23.11 -1.85
N GLN A 497 -30.99 22.28 -2.76
CA GLN A 497 -31.46 20.92 -2.99
C GLN A 497 -31.04 20.01 -1.84
N GLU A 498 -29.75 20.07 -1.46
CA GLU A 498 -29.20 19.35 -0.31
C GLU A 498 -30.00 19.66 0.96
N ASN A 499 -30.35 20.93 1.19
CA ASN A 499 -31.14 21.34 2.34
C ASN A 499 -32.53 20.68 2.36
N ARG A 500 -33.24 20.65 1.22
CA ARG A 500 -34.57 20.01 1.13
C ARG A 500 -34.48 18.51 1.35
N PHE A 501 -33.51 17.87 0.70
CA PHE A 501 -33.26 16.44 0.80
C PHE A 501 -32.97 16.02 2.25
N LEU A 502 -32.04 16.69 2.93
CA LEU A 502 -31.63 16.35 4.29
C LEU A 502 -32.72 16.58 5.33
N VAL A 503 -33.55 17.61 5.18
CA VAL A 503 -34.70 17.82 6.07
C VAL A 503 -35.64 16.62 6.01
N MET A 504 -35.90 16.05 4.83
CA MET A 504 -36.73 14.85 4.69
C MET A 504 -36.05 13.63 5.30
N VAL A 505 -34.79 13.36 4.92
CA VAL A 505 -34.03 12.19 5.40
C VAL A 505 -33.94 12.16 6.91
N ILE A 506 -33.50 13.24 7.54
CA ILE A 506 -33.22 13.20 8.99
C ILE A 506 -34.53 13.17 9.79
N ARG A 507 -35.58 13.87 9.34
CA ARG A 507 -36.91 13.77 9.96
C ARG A 507 -37.41 12.33 9.93
N ASP A 508 -37.28 11.66 8.80
CA ASP A 508 -37.76 10.31 8.59
C ASP A 508 -36.91 9.29 9.39
N LEU A 509 -35.59 9.48 9.49
CA LEU A 509 -34.72 8.67 10.35
C LEU A 509 -35.02 8.87 11.85
N LEU A 510 -35.28 10.10 12.29
CA LEU A 510 -35.68 10.38 13.68
C LEU A 510 -37.02 9.73 14.00
N ASN A 511 -38.01 9.82 13.11
CA ASN A 511 -39.30 9.14 13.25
C ASN A 511 -39.10 7.60 13.33
N LEU A 512 -38.25 7.04 12.47
CA LEU A 512 -37.89 5.62 12.51
C LEU A 512 -37.27 5.23 13.86
N CYS A 513 -36.40 6.07 14.42
CA CYS A 513 -35.79 5.85 15.73
C CYS A 513 -36.82 5.87 16.88
N GLU A 514 -37.85 6.71 16.76
CA GLU A 514 -38.91 6.83 17.76
C GLU A 514 -39.89 5.64 17.74
N ILE A 515 -40.31 5.20 16.55
CA ILE A 515 -41.29 4.11 16.40
C ILE A 515 -40.67 2.72 16.61
N THR A 516 -39.37 2.57 16.37
CA THR A 516 -38.70 1.27 16.43
C THR A 516 -38.35 0.90 17.88
N LYS A 517 -38.66 -0.35 18.26
CA LYS A 517 -38.39 -0.91 19.60
C LYS A 517 -37.13 -1.77 19.59
N GLY A 518 -36.50 -1.94 20.76
CA GLY A 518 -35.30 -2.76 20.93
C GLY A 518 -34.02 -1.91 20.94
N LYS A 519 -33.08 -2.27 21.82
CA LYS A 519 -31.82 -1.52 21.98
C LYS A 519 -30.94 -1.63 20.74
N ASP A 520 -30.79 -2.83 20.19
CA ASP A 520 -29.99 -3.08 18.97
C ASP A 520 -30.51 -2.26 17.79
N ASN A 521 -31.83 -2.29 17.56
CA ASN A 521 -32.47 -1.50 16.51
C ASN A 521 -32.20 0.01 16.68
N LYS A 522 -32.31 0.52 17.91
CA LYS A 522 -32.04 1.93 18.20
C LYS A 522 -30.56 2.29 18.02
N ALA A 523 -29.64 1.40 18.39
CA ALA A 523 -28.22 1.59 18.17
C ALA A 523 -27.89 1.67 16.66
N VAL A 524 -28.47 0.79 15.85
CA VAL A 524 -28.30 0.80 14.38
C VAL A 524 -28.88 2.08 13.76
N ILE A 525 -30.07 2.51 14.16
CA ILE A 525 -30.67 3.76 13.64
C ILE A 525 -29.87 4.98 14.10
N ALA A 526 -29.45 5.03 15.36
CA ALA A 526 -28.63 6.12 15.90
C ALA A 526 -27.30 6.22 15.17
N SER A 527 -26.63 5.09 14.92
CA SER A 527 -25.42 5.01 14.10
C SER A 527 -25.61 5.66 12.73
N ASN A 528 -26.69 5.29 12.03
CA ASN A 528 -27.00 5.84 10.71
C ASN A 528 -27.31 7.35 10.74
N ILE A 529 -28.04 7.82 11.75
CA ILE A 529 -28.28 9.25 11.96
C ILE A 529 -26.96 9.99 12.18
N MET A 530 -26.12 9.50 13.10
CA MET A 530 -24.83 10.10 13.46
C MET A 530 -23.90 10.19 12.25
N TYR A 531 -23.81 9.11 11.46
CA TYR A 531 -23.05 9.10 10.22
C TYR A 531 -23.57 10.15 9.23
N VAL A 532 -24.88 10.14 8.90
CA VAL A 532 -25.45 11.09 7.93
C VAL A 532 -25.21 12.53 8.39
N VAL A 533 -25.58 12.92 9.61
CA VAL A 533 -25.40 14.31 10.06
C VAL A 533 -23.92 14.72 10.11
N GLY A 534 -23.02 13.79 10.46
CA GLY A 534 -21.57 14.03 10.46
C GLY A 534 -20.98 14.27 9.07
N GLN A 535 -21.63 13.81 7.99
CA GLN A 535 -21.19 14.08 6.61
C GLN A 535 -21.68 15.42 6.06
N TYR A 536 -22.65 16.11 6.68
CA TYR A 536 -23.27 17.32 6.11
C TYR A 536 -23.05 18.60 6.95
N PRO A 537 -21.79 19.04 7.17
CA PRO A 537 -21.52 20.24 7.96
C PRO A 537 -22.03 21.54 7.30
N ARG A 538 -22.15 21.59 5.96
CA ARG A 538 -22.74 22.75 5.25
C ARG A 538 -24.18 23.01 5.70
N PHE A 539 -25.02 21.99 5.65
CA PHE A 539 -26.39 22.02 6.16
C PHE A 539 -26.46 22.44 7.64
N LEU A 540 -25.64 21.80 8.49
CA LEU A 540 -25.63 22.11 9.92
C LEU A 540 -25.24 23.58 10.22
N ARG A 541 -24.31 24.17 9.46
CA ARG A 541 -23.92 25.59 9.61
C ARG A 541 -25.07 26.55 9.25
N ALA A 542 -25.90 26.20 8.28
CA ALA A 542 -27.04 27.01 7.84
C ALA A 542 -28.25 26.92 8.81
N HIS A 543 -28.37 25.82 9.58
CA HIS A 543 -29.57 25.51 10.36
C HIS A 543 -29.27 25.33 11.87
N TRP A 544 -29.10 26.44 12.61
CA TRP A 544 -28.74 26.41 14.05
C TRP A 544 -29.65 25.53 14.91
N LYS A 545 -30.98 25.67 14.80
CA LYS A 545 -31.92 24.84 15.59
C LYS A 545 -31.68 23.35 15.40
N PHE A 546 -31.32 22.97 14.17
CA PHE A 546 -31.00 21.61 13.82
C PHE A 546 -29.67 21.18 14.42
N LEU A 547 -28.63 22.00 14.26
CA LEU A 547 -27.31 21.77 14.87
C LEU A 547 -27.40 21.60 16.40
N LYS A 548 -28.10 22.49 17.10
CA LYS A 548 -28.31 22.39 18.56
C LYS A 548 -29.07 21.10 18.94
N THR A 549 -30.10 20.73 18.18
CA THR A 549 -30.86 19.49 18.41
C THR A 549 -29.98 18.25 18.23
N VAL A 550 -29.19 18.19 17.15
CA VAL A 550 -28.26 17.09 16.89
C VAL A 550 -27.23 16.97 18.00
N VAL A 551 -26.59 18.07 18.40
CA VAL A 551 -25.57 18.05 19.47
C VAL A 551 -26.15 17.60 20.81
N ASN A 552 -27.33 18.10 21.19
CA ASN A 552 -28.00 17.62 22.40
C ASN A 552 -28.33 16.12 22.31
N LYS A 553 -28.70 15.62 21.13
CA LYS A 553 -28.93 14.19 20.93
C LYS A 553 -27.65 13.36 21.04
N LEU A 554 -26.51 13.88 20.57
CA LEU A 554 -25.21 13.27 20.79
C LEU A 554 -24.88 13.18 22.29
N PHE A 555 -25.21 14.21 23.08
CA PHE A 555 -25.03 14.16 24.53
C PHE A 555 -25.93 13.10 25.18
N GLU A 556 -27.17 12.92 24.71
CA GLU A 556 -27.99 11.78 25.16
C GLU A 556 -27.33 10.43 24.82
N PHE A 557 -26.77 10.29 23.62
CA PHE A 557 -26.06 9.06 23.22
C PHE A 557 -24.75 8.82 23.99
N MET A 558 -24.13 9.86 24.53
CA MET A 558 -22.98 9.74 25.45
C MET A 558 -23.36 9.05 26.77
N HIS A 559 -24.66 8.98 27.11
CA HIS A 559 -25.17 8.23 28.27
C HIS A 559 -25.69 6.83 27.90
N GLU A 560 -25.63 6.41 26.63
CA GLU A 560 -26.12 5.09 26.20
C GLU A 560 -25.02 4.03 26.34
N THR A 561 -25.22 3.09 27.25
CA THR A 561 -24.27 2.00 27.56
C THR A 561 -24.08 0.95 26.45
N HIS A 562 -24.82 1.05 25.35
CA HIS A 562 -24.72 0.12 24.23
C HIS A 562 -23.31 0.18 23.59
N PRO A 563 -22.66 -0.97 23.32
CA PRO A 563 -21.32 -1.00 22.72
C PRO A 563 -21.22 -0.14 21.45
N GLY A 564 -20.19 0.71 21.40
CA GLY A 564 -19.86 1.56 20.24
C GLY A 564 -20.66 2.86 20.12
N VAL A 565 -21.82 3.00 20.78
CA VAL A 565 -22.68 4.19 20.64
C VAL A 565 -22.01 5.45 21.22
N GLN A 566 -21.45 5.35 22.44
CA GLN A 566 -20.75 6.49 23.06
C GLN A 566 -19.53 6.95 22.27
N ASP A 567 -18.75 6.00 21.72
CA ASP A 567 -17.58 6.32 20.89
C ASP A 567 -18.00 7.05 19.63
N MET A 568 -19.02 6.51 18.93
CA MET A 568 -19.54 7.14 17.72
C MET A 568 -20.15 8.52 18.00
N ALA A 569 -20.78 8.72 19.17
CA ALA A 569 -21.30 10.02 19.58
C ALA A 569 -20.17 11.04 19.83
N CYS A 570 -19.07 10.63 20.49
CA CYS A 570 -17.90 11.49 20.70
C CYS A 570 -17.20 11.84 19.38
N ASP A 571 -16.98 10.85 18.50
CA ASP A 571 -16.32 11.05 17.22
C ASP A 571 -17.17 11.93 16.28
N THR A 572 -18.49 11.70 16.26
CA THR A 572 -19.43 12.55 15.50
C THR A 572 -19.47 13.97 16.05
N PHE A 573 -19.44 14.13 17.38
CA PHE A 573 -19.38 15.44 18.03
C PHE A 573 -18.10 16.18 17.62
N LEU A 574 -16.93 15.53 17.71
CA LEU A 574 -15.66 16.10 17.27
C LEU A 574 -15.71 16.55 15.79
N LYS A 575 -16.22 15.70 14.90
CA LYS A 575 -16.34 16.00 13.45
C LYS A 575 -17.26 17.20 13.19
N ILE A 576 -18.42 17.26 13.85
CA ILE A 576 -19.33 18.40 13.74
C ILE A 576 -18.66 19.67 14.25
N VAL A 577 -17.99 19.60 15.39
CA VAL A 577 -17.37 20.77 16.02
C VAL A 577 -16.22 21.32 15.19
N GLN A 578 -15.35 20.47 14.65
CA GLN A 578 -14.26 20.91 13.78
C GLN A 578 -14.77 21.76 12.61
N LYS A 579 -15.94 21.43 12.05
CA LYS A 579 -16.53 22.13 10.90
C LYS A 579 -17.54 23.23 11.27
N CYS A 580 -18.08 23.22 12.48
CA CYS A 580 -19.11 24.16 12.94
C CYS A 580 -18.69 25.06 14.11
N LYS A 581 -17.43 24.99 14.58
CA LYS A 581 -16.90 25.65 15.80
C LYS A 581 -17.35 27.10 16.01
N ARG A 582 -17.34 27.94 14.96
CA ARG A 582 -17.76 29.35 15.04
C ARG A 582 -19.22 29.52 15.46
N LYS A 583 -20.11 28.58 15.12
CA LYS A 583 -21.53 28.64 15.49
C LYS A 583 -21.75 28.44 16.98
N PHE A 584 -20.84 27.78 17.69
CA PHE A 584 -20.96 27.49 19.13
C PHE A 584 -20.49 28.64 20.03
N VAL A 585 -19.65 29.54 19.52
CA VAL A 585 -19.08 30.67 20.28
C VAL A 585 -19.84 31.99 20.09
N ILE A 586 -20.66 32.11 19.05
CA ILE A 586 -21.53 33.27 18.86
C ILE A 586 -22.92 33.04 19.48
N THR A 587 -23.55 34.09 20.01
CA THR A 587 -24.94 34.02 20.44
C THR A 587 -25.85 33.91 19.23
N GLN A 588 -26.60 32.81 19.13
CA GLN A 588 -27.46 32.52 17.99
C GLN A 588 -28.84 33.17 18.15
N VAL A 589 -29.56 33.33 17.05
CA VAL A 589 -30.89 33.95 17.05
C VAL A 589 -31.86 33.14 17.92
N GLY A 590 -32.39 33.76 18.97
CA GLY A 590 -33.31 33.13 19.92
C GLY A 590 -32.65 32.47 21.13
N GLU A 591 -31.32 32.55 21.26
CA GLU A 591 -30.57 32.08 22.43
C GLU A 591 -30.13 33.26 23.32
N ASN A 592 -29.93 32.99 24.62
CA ASN A 592 -29.53 34.02 25.59
C ASN A 592 -27.99 34.16 25.73
N GLU A 593 -27.26 33.08 25.50
CA GLU A 593 -25.81 33.03 25.60
C GLU A 593 -25.23 32.09 24.51
N PRO A 594 -23.91 32.16 24.21
CA PRO A 594 -23.26 31.20 23.35
C PRO A 594 -23.37 29.77 23.89
N PHE A 595 -23.59 28.79 23.01
CA PHE A 595 -23.76 27.39 23.40
C PHE A 595 -22.54 26.82 24.12
N VAL A 596 -21.31 27.27 23.78
CA VAL A 596 -20.10 26.85 24.50
C VAL A 596 -20.17 27.21 26.00
N SER A 597 -20.81 28.34 26.36
CA SER A 597 -21.00 28.74 27.76
C SER A 597 -22.02 27.87 28.48
N GLU A 598 -23.12 27.51 27.80
CA GLU A 598 -24.12 26.55 28.30
C GLU A 598 -23.48 25.18 28.56
N LEU A 599 -22.71 24.68 27.59
CA LEU A 599 -22.00 23.40 27.65
C LEU A 599 -20.98 23.37 28.80
N LEU A 600 -20.16 24.41 28.96
CA LEU A 600 -19.16 24.45 30.03
C LEU A 600 -19.78 24.49 31.43
N SER A 601 -21.03 24.96 31.57
CA SER A 601 -21.78 24.92 32.83
C SER A 601 -22.31 23.51 33.15
N SER A 602 -22.70 22.75 32.13
CA SER A 602 -23.23 21.38 32.28
C SER A 602 -22.17 20.29 32.13
N LEU A 603 -20.91 20.66 31.89
CA LEU A 603 -19.78 19.75 31.64
C LEU A 603 -19.71 18.54 32.59
N PRO A 604 -19.80 18.68 33.93
CA PRO A 604 -19.72 17.52 34.84
C PRO A 604 -20.83 16.50 34.61
N SER A 605 -22.03 16.94 34.21
CA SER A 605 -23.14 16.04 33.91
C SER A 605 -22.96 15.34 32.57
N THR A 606 -22.52 16.06 31.53
CA THR A 606 -22.36 15.54 30.17
C THR A 606 -21.33 14.42 30.07
N VAL A 607 -20.22 14.49 30.82
CA VAL A 607 -19.12 13.50 30.71
C VAL A 607 -19.20 12.38 31.75
N SER A 608 -20.25 12.33 32.58
CA SER A 608 -20.31 11.48 33.78
C SER A 608 -20.27 9.97 33.50
N ASP A 609 -20.85 9.51 32.39
CA ASP A 609 -20.91 8.10 31.99
C ASP A 609 -19.85 7.72 30.93
N LEU A 610 -18.98 8.67 30.55
CA LEU A 610 -17.96 8.47 29.53
C LEU A 610 -16.71 7.79 30.09
N GLN A 611 -16.10 6.93 29.28
CA GLN A 611 -14.79 6.34 29.54
C GLN A 611 -13.68 7.36 29.29
N PRO A 612 -12.47 7.18 29.87
CA PRO A 612 -11.37 8.15 29.74
C PRO A 612 -11.07 8.58 28.31
N HIS A 613 -10.98 7.63 27.35
CA HIS A 613 -10.69 7.98 25.95
C HIS A 613 -11.80 8.81 25.28
N GLN A 614 -13.06 8.59 25.66
CA GLN A 614 -14.20 9.39 25.21
C GLN A 614 -14.16 10.80 25.80
N ILE A 615 -13.80 10.92 27.09
CA ILE A 615 -13.58 12.22 27.74
C ILE A 615 -12.48 12.99 27.01
N HIS A 616 -11.38 12.33 26.64
CA HIS A 616 -10.29 12.97 25.89
C HIS A 616 -10.79 13.53 24.54
N SER A 617 -11.53 12.74 23.75
CA SER A 617 -12.15 13.19 22.49
C SER A 617 -13.15 14.35 22.69
N PHE A 618 -13.92 14.31 23.78
CA PHE A 618 -14.84 15.39 24.14
C PHE A 618 -14.09 16.70 24.45
N TYR A 619 -13.02 16.65 25.25
CA TYR A 619 -12.21 17.84 25.57
C TYR A 619 -11.51 18.41 24.34
N GLU A 620 -11.04 17.55 23.43
CA GLU A 620 -10.51 17.98 22.14
C GLU A 620 -11.56 18.76 21.33
N SER A 621 -12.80 18.22 21.28
CA SER A 621 -13.94 18.86 20.62
C SER A 621 -14.21 20.25 21.19
N VAL A 622 -14.37 20.38 22.51
CA VAL A 622 -14.63 21.68 23.14
C VAL A 622 -13.45 22.64 22.97
N GLY A 623 -12.21 22.14 22.98
CA GLY A 623 -11.03 22.93 22.67
C GLY A 623 -11.07 23.56 21.28
N HIS A 624 -11.59 22.86 20.26
CA HIS A 624 -11.83 23.46 18.94
C HIS A 624 -12.89 24.56 18.95
N MET A 625 -13.92 24.48 19.80
CA MET A 625 -14.88 25.58 19.98
C MET A 625 -14.17 26.80 20.56
N ILE A 626 -13.46 26.61 21.67
CA ILE A 626 -12.75 27.70 22.38
C ILE A 626 -11.70 28.35 21.48
N GLN A 627 -10.99 27.56 20.66
CA GLN A 627 -10.05 28.07 19.66
C GLN A 627 -10.70 29.07 18.69
N ALA A 628 -11.99 28.91 18.40
CA ALA A 628 -12.73 29.78 17.48
C ALA A 628 -13.27 31.06 18.12
N GLU A 629 -13.17 31.24 19.44
CA GLU A 629 -13.60 32.46 20.15
C GLU A 629 -12.67 33.63 19.79
N PRO A 630 -13.19 34.70 19.16
CA PRO A 630 -12.39 35.85 18.77
C PRO A 630 -11.96 36.75 19.94
N ASP A 631 -12.72 36.80 21.05
CA ASP A 631 -12.38 37.64 22.20
C ASP A 631 -11.37 36.90 23.12
N PRO A 632 -10.13 37.41 23.26
CA PRO A 632 -9.12 36.78 24.10
C PRO A 632 -9.55 36.60 25.56
N SER A 633 -10.30 37.57 26.11
CA SER A 633 -10.70 37.54 27.52
C SER A 633 -11.72 36.42 27.79
N LYS A 634 -12.69 36.26 26.88
CA LYS A 634 -13.66 35.16 26.94
C LYS A 634 -13.03 33.82 26.65
N ARG A 635 -12.10 33.76 25.69
CA ARG A 635 -11.37 32.53 25.38
C ARG A 635 -10.59 32.03 26.61
N ASP A 636 -9.92 32.93 27.33
CA ASP A 636 -9.19 32.59 28.57
C ASP A 636 -10.14 32.23 29.72
N GLU A 637 -11.34 32.80 29.78
CA GLU A 637 -12.41 32.37 30.69
C GLU A 637 -12.89 30.95 30.36
N TYR A 638 -13.22 30.67 29.10
CA TYR A 638 -13.69 29.36 28.65
C TYR A 638 -12.63 28.28 28.84
N LEU A 639 -11.35 28.58 28.56
CA LEU A 639 -10.24 27.67 28.85
C LEU A 639 -10.18 27.30 30.33
N ARG A 640 -10.29 28.30 31.22
CA ARG A 640 -10.30 28.06 32.68
C ARG A 640 -11.47 27.18 33.11
N ARG A 641 -12.66 27.41 32.56
CA ARG A 641 -13.87 26.61 32.84
C ARG A 641 -13.75 25.18 32.31
N LEU A 642 -13.19 24.99 31.11
CA LEU A 642 -12.96 23.66 30.54
C LEU A 642 -11.98 22.86 31.41
N MET A 643 -10.89 23.49 31.84
CA MET A 643 -9.83 22.82 32.58
C MET A 643 -10.06 22.78 34.10
N ASP A 644 -11.20 23.27 34.61
CA ASP A 644 -11.48 23.36 36.04
C ASP A 644 -11.46 21.99 36.73
N LEU A 645 -12.17 20.99 36.19
CA LEU A 645 -12.19 19.62 36.74
C LEU A 645 -10.79 18.97 36.81
N PRO A 646 -10.00 18.89 35.71
CA PRO A 646 -8.66 18.32 35.77
C PRO A 646 -7.71 19.16 36.64
N ASN A 647 -7.85 20.49 36.67
CA ASN A 647 -6.99 21.35 37.49
C ASN A 647 -7.27 21.22 38.99
N GLN A 648 -8.54 21.09 39.40
CA GLN A 648 -8.91 20.81 40.79
C GLN A 648 -8.30 19.48 41.25
N LYS A 649 -8.43 18.43 40.43
CA LYS A 649 -7.86 17.13 40.77
C LYS A 649 -6.33 17.14 40.77
N TRP A 650 -5.70 17.85 39.83
CA TRP A 650 -4.25 18.07 39.81
C TRP A 650 -3.76 18.78 41.08
N ALA A 651 -4.40 19.90 41.44
CA ALA A 651 -4.05 20.67 42.63
C ALA A 651 -4.24 19.87 43.93
N GLU A 652 -5.28 19.03 44.01
CA GLU A 652 -5.48 18.10 45.12
C GLU A 652 -4.30 17.11 45.24
N ILE A 653 -3.92 16.46 44.13
CA ILE A 653 -2.83 15.48 44.09
C ILE A 653 -1.49 16.13 44.44
N ILE A 654 -1.17 17.29 43.84
CA ILE A 654 0.08 18.01 44.12
C ILE A 654 0.10 18.52 45.57
N GLY A 655 -1.03 19.01 46.09
CA GLY A 655 -1.16 19.40 47.48
C GLY A 655 -0.88 18.24 48.45
N GLN A 656 -1.44 17.06 48.18
CA GLN A 656 -1.18 15.85 48.97
C GLN A 656 0.28 15.38 48.83
N ALA A 657 0.84 15.42 47.62
CA ALA A 657 2.23 15.04 47.35
C ALA A 657 3.24 15.96 48.05
N SER A 658 2.91 17.25 48.22
CA SER A 658 3.73 18.21 48.97
C SER A 658 3.85 17.86 50.46
N LEU A 659 2.86 17.15 51.01
CA LEU A 659 2.85 16.66 52.39
C LEU A 659 3.53 15.29 52.50
N SER A 660 3.27 14.39 51.55
CA SER A 660 3.91 13.08 51.47
C SER A 660 4.05 12.61 50.03
N VAL A 661 5.31 12.41 49.63
CA VAL A 661 5.70 11.87 48.31
C VAL A 661 5.15 10.46 48.09
N ASP A 662 4.86 9.70 49.15
CA ASP A 662 4.34 8.34 49.03
C ASP A 662 2.97 8.25 48.35
N VAL A 663 2.18 9.34 48.36
CA VAL A 663 0.89 9.41 47.66
C VAL A 663 1.06 9.16 46.15
N LEU A 664 2.17 9.63 45.57
CA LEU A 664 2.47 9.44 44.15
C LEU A 664 2.92 8.00 43.81
N LYS A 665 3.10 7.13 44.80
CA LYS A 665 3.36 5.69 44.58
C LYS A 665 2.06 4.88 44.44
N ASP A 666 0.91 5.45 44.78
CA ASP A 666 -0.38 4.77 44.66
C ASP A 666 -0.79 4.61 43.18
N GLN A 667 -1.15 3.39 42.77
CA GLN A 667 -1.52 3.11 41.37
C GLN A 667 -2.75 3.89 40.89
N ASP A 668 -3.71 4.18 41.76
CA ASP A 668 -4.90 4.95 41.39
C ASP A 668 -4.57 6.43 41.21
N VAL A 669 -3.64 6.96 42.01
CA VAL A 669 -3.09 8.30 41.82
C VAL A 669 -2.29 8.38 40.51
N ILE A 670 -1.47 7.38 40.19
CA ILE A 670 -0.70 7.37 38.94
C ILE A 670 -1.66 7.31 37.73
N ARG A 671 -2.74 6.52 37.79
CA ARG A 671 -3.78 6.51 36.73
C ARG A 671 -4.49 7.85 36.62
N ALA A 672 -4.82 8.49 37.75
CA ALA A 672 -5.45 9.81 37.74
C ALA A 672 -4.54 10.87 37.12
N VAL A 673 -3.25 10.88 37.47
CA VAL A 673 -2.23 11.75 36.86
C VAL A 673 -2.14 11.49 35.35
N LEU A 674 -2.09 10.23 34.92
CA LEU A 674 -2.06 9.88 33.50
C LEU A 674 -3.27 10.43 32.75
N ASN A 675 -4.48 10.22 33.27
CA ASN A 675 -5.72 10.70 32.66
C ASN A 675 -5.77 12.23 32.57
N ILE A 676 -5.31 12.95 33.62
CA ILE A 676 -5.22 14.41 33.62
C ILE A 676 -4.29 14.89 32.49
N LEU A 677 -3.11 14.27 32.34
CA LEU A 677 -2.19 14.64 31.28
C LEU A 677 -2.75 14.34 29.89
N GLN A 678 -3.42 13.20 29.70
CA GLN A 678 -4.07 12.85 28.44
C GLN A 678 -5.18 13.84 28.06
N THR A 679 -5.98 14.28 29.04
CA THR A 679 -6.98 15.33 28.84
C THR A 679 -6.33 16.66 28.44
N ASN A 680 -5.20 17.02 29.07
CA ASN A 680 -4.43 18.20 28.67
C ASN A 680 -3.86 18.05 27.25
N THR A 681 -3.40 16.86 26.85
CA THR A 681 -2.88 16.60 25.50
C THR A 681 -3.96 16.79 24.44
N SER A 682 -5.17 16.27 24.70
CA SER A 682 -6.34 16.45 23.82
C SER A 682 -6.82 17.90 23.77
N ALA A 683 -6.75 18.66 24.86
CA ALA A 683 -7.05 20.09 24.83
C ALA A 683 -5.97 20.88 24.05
N ALA A 684 -4.70 20.52 24.23
CA ALA A 684 -3.58 21.16 23.53
C ALA A 684 -3.62 20.92 22.02
N SER A 685 -4.04 19.72 21.58
CA SER A 685 -4.12 19.36 20.15
C SER A 685 -5.07 20.28 19.36
N SER A 686 -6.17 20.71 19.99
CA SER A 686 -7.19 21.54 19.35
C SER A 686 -7.01 23.04 19.56
N LEU A 687 -6.45 23.48 20.69
CA LEU A 687 -6.27 24.89 21.04
C LEU A 687 -4.99 25.53 20.48
N GLY A 688 -3.93 24.75 20.26
CA GLY A 688 -2.64 25.27 19.81
C GLY A 688 -2.06 26.33 20.76
N THR A 689 -1.67 27.50 20.25
CA THR A 689 -1.07 28.60 21.05
C THR A 689 -1.94 29.02 22.23
N TYR A 690 -3.27 28.95 22.08
CA TYR A 690 -4.20 29.37 23.11
C TYR A 690 -4.22 28.47 24.34
N PHE A 691 -3.58 27.30 24.27
CA PHE A 691 -3.35 26.44 25.43
C PHE A 691 -2.22 26.94 26.35
N PHE A 692 -1.42 27.92 25.91
CA PHE A 692 -0.24 28.42 26.64
C PHE A 692 -0.51 28.77 28.12
N PRO A 693 -1.62 29.44 28.51
CA PRO A 693 -1.90 29.73 29.92
C PRO A 693 -2.06 28.47 30.77
N GLN A 694 -2.71 27.43 30.23
CA GLN A 694 -2.96 26.16 30.92
C GLN A 694 -1.68 25.35 31.07
N ILE A 695 -0.90 25.16 30.00
CA ILE A 695 0.36 24.42 30.12
C ILE A 695 1.33 25.15 31.06
N SER A 696 1.39 26.48 31.02
CA SER A 696 2.25 27.27 31.91
C SER A 696 1.86 27.11 33.38
N LEU A 697 0.57 26.94 33.69
CA LEU A 697 0.07 26.71 35.05
C LEU A 697 0.61 25.40 35.64
N ILE A 698 0.62 24.32 34.86
CA ILE A 698 1.00 22.98 35.35
C ILE A 698 2.45 22.59 35.07
N PHE A 699 3.18 23.36 34.25
CA PHE A 699 4.46 22.94 33.65
C PHE A 699 5.53 22.53 34.67
N LEU A 700 5.80 23.36 35.67
CA LEU A 700 6.87 23.10 36.64
C LEU A 700 6.52 21.93 37.58
N ASP A 701 5.26 21.84 38.01
CA ASP A 701 4.76 20.71 38.81
C ASP A 701 4.84 19.41 38.00
N MET A 702 4.47 19.48 36.72
CA MET A 702 4.54 18.34 35.80
C MET A 702 5.99 17.85 35.62
N LEU A 703 6.97 18.74 35.49
CA LEU A 703 8.39 18.36 35.44
C LEU A 703 8.88 17.77 36.77
N THR A 704 8.34 18.23 37.89
CA THR A 704 8.65 17.68 39.22
C THR A 704 8.13 16.25 39.35
N VAL A 705 6.88 16.01 38.95
CA VAL A 705 6.29 14.66 38.90
C VAL A 705 7.06 13.75 37.93
N TYR A 706 7.43 14.25 36.75
CA TYR A 706 8.26 13.51 35.78
C TYR A 706 9.57 13.03 36.40
N ARG A 707 10.29 13.95 37.07
CA ARG A 707 11.56 13.64 37.73
C ARG A 707 11.38 12.58 38.82
N MET A 708 10.38 12.76 39.69
CA MET A 708 10.10 11.81 40.77
C MET A 708 9.77 10.41 40.24
N TYR A 709 8.91 10.31 39.23
CA TYR A 709 8.60 9.02 38.60
C TYR A 709 9.81 8.39 37.94
N SER A 710 10.72 9.19 37.39
CA SER A 710 11.98 8.67 36.86
C SER A 710 12.89 8.08 37.95
N GLU A 711 13.03 8.77 39.09
CA GLU A 711 13.79 8.27 40.24
C GLU A 711 13.17 6.97 40.80
N LEU A 712 11.84 6.91 40.88
CA LEU A 712 11.08 5.70 41.27
C LEU A 712 11.28 4.54 40.31
N ILE A 713 11.23 4.78 38.99
CA ILE A 713 11.51 3.77 37.97
C ILE A 713 12.94 3.24 38.14
N SER A 714 13.92 4.14 38.33
CA SER A 714 15.32 3.78 38.51
C SER A 714 15.53 2.91 39.74
N SER A 715 14.96 3.29 40.89
CA SER A 715 15.03 2.49 42.14
C SER A 715 14.38 1.12 41.94
N SER A 716 13.20 1.10 41.33
CA SER A 716 12.45 -0.14 41.09
C SER A 716 13.22 -1.11 40.18
N ILE A 717 13.91 -0.59 39.15
CA ILE A 717 14.73 -1.41 38.25
C ILE A 717 16.00 -1.90 38.94
N ALA A 718 16.67 -1.05 39.73
CA ALA A 718 17.86 -1.41 40.48
C ALA A 718 17.58 -2.52 41.52
N GLU A 719 16.41 -2.48 42.16
CA GLU A 719 16.01 -3.45 43.20
C GLU A 719 15.34 -4.71 42.64
N GLY A 720 14.60 -4.62 41.52
CA GLY A 720 13.66 -5.65 41.06
C GLY A 720 14.20 -6.72 40.09
N GLY A 721 15.50 -6.79 39.87
CA GLY A 721 16.12 -7.77 38.96
C GLY A 721 15.76 -7.58 37.46
N PRO A 722 16.09 -8.54 36.58
CA PRO A 722 16.06 -8.36 35.12
C PRO A 722 14.67 -8.14 34.49
N PHE A 723 13.58 -8.34 35.24
CA PHE A 723 12.21 -8.17 34.74
C PHE A 723 11.47 -6.97 35.36
N ALA A 724 12.14 -6.19 36.23
CA ALA A 724 11.56 -5.04 36.90
C ALA A 724 10.96 -4.01 35.92
N SER A 725 11.66 -3.76 34.80
CA SER A 725 11.22 -2.84 33.74
C SER A 725 9.90 -3.25 33.06
N LYS A 726 9.52 -4.52 33.18
CA LYS A 726 8.31 -5.11 32.57
C LYS A 726 7.12 -5.20 33.52
N THR A 727 7.29 -4.86 34.80
CA THR A 727 6.21 -4.87 35.80
C THR A 727 5.11 -3.87 35.45
N SER A 728 3.87 -4.15 35.84
CA SER A 728 2.72 -3.25 35.60
C SER A 728 2.92 -1.89 36.26
N PHE A 729 3.53 -1.86 37.44
CA PHE A 729 3.84 -0.62 38.16
C PHE A 729 4.83 0.27 37.40
N VAL A 730 5.98 -0.26 36.97
CA VAL A 730 6.97 0.50 36.19
C VAL A 730 6.37 0.94 34.85
N LYS A 731 5.61 0.09 34.16
CA LYS A 731 4.92 0.46 32.92
C LYS A 731 3.96 1.64 33.12
N LEU A 732 3.24 1.68 34.23
CA LEU A 732 2.30 2.75 34.53
C LEU A 732 3.03 4.09 34.80
N LEU A 733 4.12 4.07 35.58
CA LEU A 733 4.98 5.25 35.79
C LEU A 733 5.57 5.78 34.47
N ARG A 734 6.04 4.87 33.61
CA ARG A 734 6.55 5.20 32.27
C ARG A 734 5.47 5.82 31.39
N SER A 735 4.23 5.33 31.45
CA SER A 735 3.12 5.94 30.71
C SER A 735 2.89 7.40 31.09
N VAL A 736 3.02 7.76 32.38
CA VAL A 736 2.98 9.17 32.79
C VAL A 736 4.13 9.96 32.21
N LYS A 737 5.39 9.47 32.31
CA LYS A 737 6.55 10.14 31.71
C LYS A 737 6.35 10.39 30.21
N ARG A 738 5.88 9.38 29.47
CA ARG A 738 5.62 9.49 28.03
C ARG A 738 4.53 10.50 27.73
N GLU A 739 3.43 10.49 28.48
CA GLU A 739 2.35 11.45 28.28
C GLU A 739 2.77 12.89 28.60
N THR A 740 3.59 13.10 29.64
CA THR A 740 4.21 14.43 29.90
C THR A 740 5.00 14.94 28.70
N LEU A 741 5.84 14.10 28.10
CA LEU A 741 6.63 14.48 26.92
C LEU A 741 5.72 14.75 25.72
N LYS A 742 4.72 13.88 25.50
CA LYS A 742 3.74 14.01 24.43
C LYS A 742 2.89 15.28 24.56
N LEU A 743 2.50 15.68 25.76
CA LEU A 743 1.78 16.94 26.01
C LEU A 743 2.61 18.14 25.56
N ILE A 744 3.87 18.20 25.99
CA ILE A 744 4.79 19.30 25.60
C ILE A 744 5.02 19.27 24.09
N GLU A 745 5.26 18.10 23.51
CA GLU A 745 5.49 17.92 22.08
C GLU A 745 4.26 18.38 21.26
N THR A 746 3.06 17.96 21.67
CA THR A 746 1.78 18.32 21.03
C THR A 746 1.56 19.83 21.09
N PHE A 747 1.79 20.44 22.25
CA PHE A 747 1.66 21.89 22.39
C PHE A 747 2.64 22.63 21.47
N VAL A 748 3.92 22.26 21.46
CA VAL A 748 4.93 22.91 20.61
C VAL A 748 4.63 22.73 19.11
N ASP A 749 4.17 21.54 18.70
CA ASP A 749 3.76 21.26 17.32
C ASP A 749 2.60 22.17 16.89
N LYS A 750 1.56 22.27 17.72
CA LYS A 750 0.32 23.00 17.42
C LYS A 750 0.37 24.51 17.70
N ALA A 751 1.29 24.97 18.53
CA ALA A 751 1.49 26.40 18.77
C ALA A 751 1.97 27.13 17.51
N GLU A 752 1.70 28.43 17.41
CA GLU A 752 2.30 29.30 16.41
C GLU A 752 3.82 29.38 16.63
N ASP A 753 4.57 29.68 15.56
CA ASP A 753 6.03 29.81 15.63
C ASP A 753 6.43 31.08 16.37
N GLN A 754 6.48 30.99 17.70
CA GLN A 754 6.84 32.07 18.61
C GLN A 754 8.15 31.72 19.34
N PRO A 755 9.29 32.35 18.99
CA PRO A 755 10.61 32.03 19.54
C PRO A 755 10.73 32.07 21.07
N HIS A 756 9.90 32.88 21.75
CA HIS A 756 9.93 32.96 23.21
C HIS A 756 9.45 31.67 23.89
N ILE A 757 8.58 30.89 23.23
CA ILE A 757 8.09 29.62 23.78
C ILE A 757 9.25 28.65 23.92
N GLY A 758 10.08 28.49 22.88
CA GLY A 758 11.30 27.69 22.95
C GLY A 758 12.23 28.14 24.09
N ARG A 759 12.46 29.45 24.22
CA ARG A 759 13.33 30.02 25.29
C ARG A 759 12.78 29.83 26.70
N GLN A 760 11.46 29.75 26.87
CA GLN A 760 10.83 29.55 28.17
C GLN A 760 10.78 28.08 28.58
N PHE A 761 10.47 27.18 27.65
CA PHE A 761 10.23 25.76 27.93
C PHE A 761 11.51 24.93 27.94
N VAL A 762 12.49 25.22 27.07
CA VAL A 762 13.69 24.39 26.92
C VAL A 762 14.59 24.41 28.16
N PRO A 763 14.95 25.56 28.77
CA PRO A 763 15.87 25.57 29.90
C PRO A 763 15.38 24.76 31.11
N PRO A 764 14.10 24.82 31.53
CA PRO A 764 13.59 23.99 32.63
C PRO A 764 13.63 22.48 32.37
N MET A 765 13.64 22.02 31.11
CA MET A 765 13.71 20.59 30.75
C MET A 765 15.14 20.03 30.70
N MET A 766 16.16 20.91 30.72
CA MET A 766 17.56 20.52 30.49
C MET A 766 18.11 19.50 31.49
N ASP A 767 17.69 19.53 32.75
CA ASP A 767 18.10 18.53 33.73
C ASP A 767 17.01 17.49 34.02
N PRO A 768 15.73 17.86 34.26
CA PRO A 768 14.68 16.89 34.59
C PRO A 768 14.35 15.92 33.46
N VAL A 769 14.60 16.28 32.20
CA VAL A 769 14.31 15.44 31.03
C VAL A 769 15.59 14.97 30.35
N LEU A 770 16.45 15.88 29.88
CA LEU A 770 17.68 15.51 29.16
C LEU A 770 18.73 14.88 30.10
N GLY A 771 18.99 15.52 31.24
CA GLY A 771 19.88 14.98 32.26
C GLY A 771 19.41 13.62 32.77
N ASP A 772 18.10 13.47 32.98
CA ASP A 772 17.47 12.20 33.33
C ASP A 772 17.69 11.11 32.26
N TYR A 773 17.45 11.42 30.99
CA TYR A 773 17.67 10.50 29.87
C TYR A 773 19.12 9.99 29.83
N ALA A 774 20.10 10.91 29.96
CA ALA A 774 21.52 10.59 29.92
C ALA A 774 21.94 9.64 31.05
N ARG A 775 21.45 9.88 32.28
CA ARG A 775 21.80 9.10 33.48
C ARG A 775 21.09 7.75 33.58
N ASN A 776 19.94 7.61 32.93
CA ASN A 776 19.13 6.40 33.02
C ASN A 776 19.74 5.18 32.30
N LEU A 777 19.36 3.99 32.77
CA LEU A 777 19.64 2.73 32.09
C LEU A 777 18.89 2.65 30.74
N PRO A 778 19.41 1.91 29.74
CA PRO A 778 18.78 1.77 28.43
C PRO A 778 17.28 1.49 28.45
N ASP A 779 16.82 0.55 29.29
CA ASP A 779 15.40 0.16 29.39
C ASP A 779 14.50 1.21 30.05
N ALA A 780 15.08 2.20 30.74
CA ALA A 780 14.38 3.29 31.42
C ALA A 780 14.37 4.61 30.61
N ARG A 781 15.09 4.65 29.47
CA ARG A 781 15.13 5.82 28.57
C ARG A 781 13.87 5.87 27.71
N GLU A 782 13.15 6.99 27.75
CA GLU A 782 11.95 7.19 26.94
C GLU A 782 12.28 7.74 25.56
N SER A 783 11.79 7.07 24.51
CA SER A 783 12.08 7.43 23.11
C SER A 783 11.49 8.81 22.75
N GLU A 784 10.39 9.20 23.40
CA GLU A 784 9.69 10.49 23.28
C GLU A 784 10.58 11.70 23.62
N VAL A 785 11.65 11.52 24.39
CA VAL A 785 12.61 12.63 24.62
C VAL A 785 13.23 13.05 23.29
N LEU A 786 13.56 12.08 22.43
CA LEU A 786 14.18 12.35 21.13
C LEU A 786 13.20 13.03 20.17
N SER A 787 11.93 12.59 20.12
CA SER A 787 10.90 13.23 19.27
C SER A 787 10.57 14.63 19.74
N LEU A 788 10.44 14.85 21.06
CA LEU A 788 10.18 16.18 21.62
C LEU A 788 11.25 17.20 21.18
N PHE A 789 12.53 16.87 21.33
CA PHE A 789 13.60 17.78 20.91
C PHE A 789 13.72 17.91 19.39
N ALA A 790 13.38 16.88 18.62
CA ALA A 790 13.29 16.99 17.17
C ALA A 790 12.18 17.99 16.76
N THR A 791 11.00 17.88 17.37
CA THR A 791 9.86 18.78 17.16
C THR A 791 10.19 20.23 17.54
N ILE A 792 10.83 20.44 18.69
CA ILE A 792 11.30 21.76 19.14
C ILE A 792 12.30 22.38 18.13
N ILE A 793 13.27 21.60 17.65
CA ILE A 793 14.27 22.08 16.67
C ILE A 793 13.63 22.37 15.32
N ASN A 794 12.73 21.51 14.84
CA ASN A 794 12.00 21.74 13.58
C ASN A 794 11.14 23.02 13.65
N LYS A 795 10.53 23.28 14.81
CA LYS A 795 9.69 24.45 15.04
C LYS A 795 10.51 25.74 15.11
N TYR A 796 11.47 25.83 16.04
CA TYR A 796 12.16 27.09 16.37
C TYR A 796 13.54 27.24 15.72
N ARG A 797 14.03 26.22 15.02
CA ARG A 797 15.20 26.24 14.13
C ARG A 797 16.42 26.89 14.79
N GLY A 798 16.99 27.94 14.16
CA GLY A 798 18.21 28.61 14.63
C GLY A 798 18.13 29.18 16.05
N VAL A 799 16.94 29.40 16.61
CA VAL A 799 16.78 29.80 18.02
C VAL A 799 17.30 28.71 18.97
N MET A 800 17.22 27.44 18.55
CA MET A 800 17.67 26.29 19.35
C MET A 800 19.17 26.06 19.29
N MET A 801 19.90 26.78 18.42
CA MET A 801 21.32 26.58 18.17
C MET A 801 22.18 26.59 19.45
N GLU A 802 21.86 27.47 20.42
CA GLU A 802 22.59 27.55 21.70
C GLU A 802 22.39 26.32 22.60
N TYR A 803 21.29 25.58 22.40
CA TYR A 803 20.91 24.42 23.20
C TYR A 803 21.33 23.09 22.57
N VAL A 804 21.52 23.04 21.24
CA VAL A 804 21.85 21.83 20.49
C VAL A 804 23.07 21.09 21.03
N PRO A 805 24.21 21.74 21.37
CA PRO A 805 25.38 21.02 21.90
C PRO A 805 25.06 20.19 23.15
N ARG A 806 24.26 20.76 24.06
CA ARG A 806 23.87 20.08 25.31
C ARG A 806 22.83 18.97 25.07
N ILE A 807 21.90 19.18 24.13
CA ILE A 807 20.97 18.13 23.69
C ILE A 807 21.76 16.95 23.12
N PHE A 808 22.69 17.24 22.21
CA PHE A 808 23.52 16.24 21.53
C PHE A 808 24.38 15.46 22.53
N GLU A 809 25.05 16.14 23.47
CA GLU A 809 25.82 15.50 24.54
C GLU A 809 24.99 14.53 25.39
N ALA A 810 23.76 14.94 25.76
CA ALA A 810 22.90 14.14 26.62
C ALA A 810 22.37 12.86 25.95
N VAL A 811 22.07 12.91 24.65
CA VAL A 811 21.33 11.83 23.97
C VAL A 811 22.13 11.06 22.93
N PHE A 812 23.18 11.63 22.34
CA PHE A 812 23.80 11.05 21.13
C PHE A 812 24.47 9.71 21.41
N GLN A 813 25.55 9.71 22.20
CA GLN A 813 26.36 8.52 22.41
C GLN A 813 25.58 7.42 23.11
N CYS A 814 24.83 7.79 24.15
CA CYS A 814 24.12 6.83 24.98
C CYS A 814 22.99 6.12 24.20
N THR A 815 22.35 6.80 23.24
CA THR A 815 21.35 6.19 22.34
C THR A 815 22.02 5.39 21.23
N LEU A 816 23.12 5.89 20.66
CA LEU A 816 23.86 5.18 19.62
C LEU A 816 24.29 3.79 20.10
N GLU A 817 24.86 3.70 21.30
CA GLU A 817 25.25 2.44 21.94
C GLU A 817 24.07 1.48 22.20
N MET A 818 22.84 1.99 22.30
CA MET A 818 21.64 1.15 22.42
C MET A 818 21.26 0.56 21.07
N ILE A 819 21.21 1.40 20.03
CA ILE A 819 20.59 1.03 18.76
C ILE A 819 21.51 0.25 17.83
N THR A 820 22.84 0.40 17.94
CA THR A 820 23.80 -0.24 17.02
C THR A 820 24.19 -1.67 17.41
N LYS A 821 23.63 -2.23 18.50
CA LYS A 821 23.95 -3.60 18.93
C LYS A 821 23.39 -4.68 18.00
N ASN A 822 22.21 -4.44 17.44
CA ASN A 822 21.52 -5.31 16.48
C ASN A 822 20.47 -4.48 15.72
N PHE A 823 19.71 -5.11 14.81
CA PHE A 823 18.65 -4.49 14.02
C PHE A 823 17.23 -4.71 14.58
N GLU A 824 17.06 -5.27 15.77
CA GLU A 824 15.74 -5.63 16.33
C GLU A 824 15.35 -4.79 17.57
N ASP A 825 16.28 -4.53 18.49
CA ASP A 825 16.00 -3.85 19.76
C ASP A 825 15.76 -2.33 19.64
N TYR A 826 14.87 -1.78 20.47
CA TYR A 826 14.58 -0.33 20.54
C TYR A 826 14.18 0.32 19.20
N PRO A 827 13.18 -0.21 18.47
CA PRO A 827 12.77 0.33 17.16
C PRO A 827 12.31 1.79 17.24
N GLU A 828 11.58 2.17 18.30
CA GLU A 828 11.13 3.55 18.49
C GLU A 828 12.30 4.51 18.72
N HIS A 829 13.31 4.11 19.49
CA HIS A 829 14.51 4.94 19.73
C HIS A 829 15.26 5.17 18.44
N ARG A 830 15.40 4.16 17.57
CA ARG A 830 16.05 4.33 16.26
C ARG A 830 15.36 5.39 15.42
N LEU A 831 14.05 5.24 15.23
CA LEU A 831 13.28 6.16 14.39
C LEU A 831 13.36 7.60 14.92
N LYS A 832 13.15 7.79 16.23
CA LYS A 832 13.19 9.12 16.84
C LYS A 832 14.61 9.70 16.94
N PHE A 833 15.64 8.86 17.09
CA PHE A 833 17.05 9.28 17.07
C PHE A 833 17.46 9.86 15.72
N PHE A 834 17.15 9.16 14.62
CA PHE A 834 17.46 9.68 13.28
C PHE A 834 16.58 10.86 12.90
N SER A 835 15.33 10.93 13.40
CA SER A 835 14.50 12.14 13.27
C SER A 835 15.14 13.35 13.95
N LEU A 836 15.67 13.20 15.17
CA LEU A 836 16.40 14.25 15.88
C LEU A 836 17.68 14.66 15.14
N LEU A 837 18.50 13.70 14.70
CA LEU A 837 19.71 14.00 13.92
C LEU A 837 19.39 14.74 12.63
N ARG A 838 18.27 14.36 11.97
CA ARG A 838 17.80 15.06 10.79
C ARG A 838 17.38 16.49 11.10
N ALA A 839 16.58 16.72 12.14
CA ALA A 839 16.22 18.07 12.58
C ALA A 839 17.44 18.96 12.84
N ILE A 840 18.47 18.41 13.52
CA ILE A 840 19.75 19.10 13.76
C ILE A 840 20.47 19.36 12.44
N GLY A 841 20.60 18.37 11.56
CA GLY A 841 21.25 18.49 10.26
C GLY A 841 20.60 19.50 9.33
N THR A 842 19.27 19.56 9.31
CA THR A 842 18.50 20.50 8.49
C THR A 842 18.57 21.93 9.03
N HIS A 843 18.35 22.14 10.33
CA HIS A 843 18.07 23.47 10.89
C HIS A 843 19.18 24.05 11.75
N CYS A 844 20.10 23.21 12.24
CA CYS A 844 21.19 23.59 13.15
C CYS A 844 22.54 23.02 12.70
N PHE A 845 22.77 22.94 11.38
CA PHE A 845 23.99 22.36 10.78
C PHE A 845 25.30 22.91 11.35
N GLN A 846 25.33 24.19 11.73
CA GLN A 846 26.49 24.81 12.37
C GLN A 846 26.93 24.08 13.65
N ALA A 847 26.00 23.44 14.37
CA ALA A 847 26.33 22.68 15.58
C ALA A 847 27.09 21.39 15.23
N LEU A 848 26.80 20.79 14.07
CA LEU A 848 27.51 19.61 13.56
C LEU A 848 28.92 19.96 13.06
N ILE A 849 29.11 21.15 12.50
CA ILE A 849 30.44 21.64 12.08
C ILE A 849 31.36 21.83 13.29
N GLN A 850 30.82 22.23 14.44
CA GLN A 850 31.59 22.44 15.66
C GLN A 850 32.00 21.14 16.37
N LEU A 851 31.54 19.98 15.90
CA LEU A 851 31.92 18.69 16.45
C LEU A 851 33.40 18.38 16.18
N SER A 852 34.03 17.66 17.11
CA SER A 852 35.36 17.08 16.86
C SER A 852 35.31 16.07 15.72
N SER A 853 36.44 15.84 15.04
CA SER A 853 36.51 14.86 13.94
C SER A 853 36.07 13.45 14.36
N GLN A 854 36.29 13.07 15.63
CA GLN A 854 35.85 11.78 16.17
C GLN A 854 34.32 11.74 16.34
N GLN A 855 33.69 12.81 16.83
CA GLN A 855 32.24 12.89 16.97
C GLN A 855 31.55 12.93 15.60
N LEU A 856 32.08 13.70 14.65
CA LEU A 856 31.56 13.74 13.28
C LEU A 856 31.66 12.36 12.62
N LYS A 857 32.73 11.61 12.87
CA LYS A 857 32.85 10.23 12.41
C LYS A 857 31.73 9.34 12.96
N LEU A 858 31.43 9.42 14.26
CA LEU A 858 30.32 8.66 14.85
C LEU A 858 28.97 9.03 14.23
N VAL A 859 28.74 10.30 13.89
CA VAL A 859 27.55 10.74 13.16
C VAL A 859 27.48 10.06 11.79
N MET A 860 28.58 10.11 11.01
CA MET A 860 28.63 9.47 9.69
C MET A 860 28.44 7.95 9.77
N ASP A 861 29.11 7.29 10.71
CA ASP A 861 28.97 5.84 10.94
C ASP A 861 27.52 5.47 11.31
N SER A 862 26.84 6.31 12.11
CA SER A 862 25.43 6.10 12.45
C SER A 862 24.48 6.26 11.25
N ILE A 863 24.77 7.18 10.33
CA ILE A 863 24.00 7.38 9.10
C ILE A 863 24.18 6.20 8.16
N ILE A 864 25.40 5.69 8.02
CA ILE A 864 25.71 4.46 7.26
C ILE A 864 24.95 3.27 7.84
N TRP A 865 24.94 3.15 9.16
CA TRP A 865 24.17 2.12 9.84
C TRP A 865 22.65 2.26 9.56
N ALA A 866 22.12 3.48 9.54
CA ALA A 866 20.71 3.75 9.29
C ALA A 866 20.27 3.33 7.89
N PHE A 867 20.99 3.72 6.84
CA PHE A 867 20.58 3.38 5.48
C PHE A 867 20.83 1.91 5.11
N ARG A 868 21.66 1.19 5.88
CA ARG A 868 21.80 -0.27 5.82
C ARG A 868 20.69 -1.02 6.56
N HIS A 869 19.78 -0.33 7.23
CA HIS A 869 18.72 -0.96 8.02
C HIS A 869 17.66 -1.63 7.11
N THR A 870 17.10 -2.76 7.55
CA THR A 870 16.05 -3.49 6.81
C THR A 870 14.68 -2.81 6.92
N GLU A 871 14.40 -2.15 8.05
CA GLU A 871 13.22 -1.31 8.22
C GLU A 871 13.27 -0.04 7.34
N ARG A 872 12.32 0.05 6.41
CA ARG A 872 12.22 1.10 5.39
C ARG A 872 12.30 2.52 5.96
N ASN A 873 11.55 2.83 7.02
CA ASN A 873 11.46 4.19 7.56
C ASN A 873 12.81 4.69 8.08
N ILE A 874 13.59 3.81 8.72
CA ILE A 874 14.92 4.13 9.25
C ILE A 874 15.88 4.35 8.08
N ALA A 875 15.86 3.46 7.08
CA ALA A 875 16.72 3.57 5.91
C ALA A 875 16.47 4.84 5.10
N GLU A 876 15.20 5.16 4.81
CA GLU A 876 14.81 6.38 4.11
C GLU A 876 15.19 7.66 4.88
N THR A 877 15.01 7.65 6.22
CA THR A 877 15.42 8.77 7.08
C THR A 877 16.94 8.95 7.06
N GLY A 878 17.71 7.87 7.14
CA GLY A 878 19.16 7.88 7.04
C GLY A 878 19.68 8.43 5.71
N LEU A 879 19.10 7.99 4.58
CA LEU A 879 19.47 8.50 3.25
C LEU A 879 19.10 9.96 3.05
N SER A 880 17.94 10.37 3.56
CA SER A 880 17.49 11.77 3.50
C SER A 880 18.43 12.67 4.30
N LEU A 881 18.81 12.25 5.51
CA LEU A 881 19.79 12.93 6.35
C LEU A 881 21.16 13.01 5.66
N LEU A 882 21.63 11.91 5.07
CA LEU A 882 22.88 11.91 4.30
C LEU A 882 22.85 12.95 3.18
N LEU A 883 21.79 12.96 2.38
CA LEU A 883 21.64 13.89 1.27
C LEU A 883 21.61 15.36 1.72
N GLU A 884 20.95 15.64 2.84
CA GLU A 884 20.94 16.97 3.46
C GLU A 884 22.34 17.39 3.93
N LEU A 885 23.08 16.50 4.61
CA LEU A 885 24.46 16.79 5.02
C LEU A 885 25.38 17.02 3.83
N LEU A 886 25.27 16.21 2.76
CA LEU A 886 26.07 16.41 1.56
C LEU A 886 25.85 17.80 0.97
N LYS A 887 24.59 18.22 0.79
CA LYS A 887 24.27 19.57 0.31
C LYS A 887 24.80 20.68 1.22
N ASN A 888 24.69 20.50 2.53
CA ASN A 888 25.17 21.48 3.51
C ASN A 888 26.70 21.59 3.54
N PHE A 889 27.42 20.46 3.47
CA PHE A 889 28.89 20.47 3.42
C PHE A 889 29.43 21.02 2.10
N GLN A 890 28.74 20.80 0.97
CA GLN A 890 29.11 21.34 -0.33
C GLN A 890 29.26 22.87 -0.32
N VAL A 891 28.41 23.57 0.44
CA VAL A 891 28.43 25.04 0.56
C VAL A 891 29.21 25.55 1.78
N SER A 892 29.82 24.66 2.56
CA SER A 892 30.57 24.99 3.77
C SER A 892 32.07 25.21 3.49
N GLU A 893 32.75 25.91 4.41
CA GLU A 893 34.21 26.06 4.37
C GLU A 893 34.98 24.74 4.54
N PHE A 894 34.32 23.71 5.07
CA PHE A 894 34.89 22.37 5.30
C PHE A 894 34.64 21.40 4.14
N CYS A 895 34.14 21.87 2.98
CA CYS A 895 33.80 21.04 1.82
C CYS A 895 34.92 20.06 1.44
N ASN A 896 36.12 20.56 1.11
CA ASN A 896 37.24 19.71 0.71
C ASN A 896 37.64 18.69 1.80
N GLN A 897 37.71 19.11 3.07
CA GLN A 897 38.07 18.25 4.18
C GLN A 897 37.05 17.10 4.38
N PHE A 898 35.76 17.42 4.30
CA PHE A 898 34.68 16.46 4.45
C PHE A 898 34.72 15.41 3.34
N TYR A 899 34.72 15.84 2.08
CA TYR A 899 34.68 14.92 0.95
C TYR A 899 35.97 14.12 0.78
N ARG A 900 37.14 14.68 1.10
CA ARG A 900 38.39 13.91 1.15
C ARG A 900 38.32 12.75 2.15
N THR A 901 37.56 12.91 3.23
CA THR A 901 37.42 11.89 4.28
C THR A 901 36.33 10.86 3.97
N TYR A 902 35.17 11.29 3.46
CA TYR A 902 33.98 10.45 3.40
C TYR A 902 33.47 10.11 1.99
N TYR A 903 33.91 10.79 0.93
CA TYR A 903 33.34 10.60 -0.42
C TYR A 903 33.38 9.13 -0.87
N LEU A 904 34.56 8.51 -0.84
CA LEU A 904 34.76 7.14 -1.33
C LEU A 904 34.02 6.11 -0.47
N THR A 905 33.98 6.35 0.85
CA THR A 905 33.20 5.53 1.78
C THR A 905 31.72 5.60 1.45
N ILE A 906 31.16 6.79 1.28
CA ILE A 906 29.73 6.95 0.94
C ILE A 906 29.42 6.27 -0.40
N GLU A 907 30.24 6.48 -1.43
CA GLU A 907 30.05 5.84 -2.73
C GLU A 907 30.03 4.31 -2.61
N GLN A 908 31.03 3.73 -1.93
CA GLN A 908 31.13 2.29 -1.69
C GLN A 908 29.90 1.76 -0.95
N GLU A 909 29.49 2.45 0.10
CA GLU A 909 28.39 2.05 0.95
C GLU A 909 27.04 2.10 0.24
N ILE A 910 26.80 3.13 -0.58
CA ILE A 910 25.57 3.22 -1.36
C ILE A 910 25.52 2.14 -2.44
N PHE A 911 26.63 1.85 -3.11
CA PHE A 911 26.67 0.72 -4.06
C PHE A 911 26.41 -0.62 -3.36
N ALA A 912 27.01 -0.87 -2.19
CA ALA A 912 26.81 -2.10 -1.44
C ALA A 912 25.34 -2.33 -1.04
N VAL A 913 24.63 -1.27 -0.64
CA VAL A 913 23.19 -1.34 -0.28
C VAL A 913 22.30 -1.41 -1.52
N LEU A 914 22.65 -0.72 -2.61
CA LEU A 914 21.94 -0.84 -3.89
C LEU A 914 21.95 -2.26 -4.44
N THR A 915 23.00 -3.01 -4.15
CA THR A 915 23.22 -4.38 -4.61
C THR A 915 22.57 -5.43 -3.70
N ASP A 916 22.08 -5.01 -2.52
CA ASP A 916 21.33 -5.87 -1.60
C ASP A 916 19.82 -5.86 -1.93
N THR A 917 19.26 -7.05 -2.15
CA THR A 917 17.84 -7.26 -2.42
C THR A 917 16.91 -6.79 -1.30
N PHE A 918 17.40 -6.65 -0.07
CA PHE A 918 16.58 -6.19 1.07
C PHE A 918 16.31 -4.67 1.05
N HIS A 919 17.04 -3.88 0.27
CA HIS A 919 16.97 -2.41 0.31
C HIS A 919 16.35 -1.79 -0.95
N LYS A 920 15.63 -2.59 -1.75
CA LYS A 920 14.86 -2.13 -2.94
C LYS A 920 13.99 -0.88 -2.67
N PRO A 921 13.26 -0.75 -1.54
CA PRO A 921 12.40 0.41 -1.30
C PRO A 921 13.17 1.75 -1.27
N GLY A 922 14.45 1.74 -0.89
CA GLY A 922 15.31 2.92 -0.82
C GLY A 922 15.92 3.35 -2.17
N PHE A 923 15.67 2.61 -3.25
CA PHE A 923 16.33 2.78 -4.56
C PHE A 923 16.36 4.23 -5.05
N LYS A 924 15.25 4.97 -4.94
CA LYS A 924 15.18 6.38 -5.34
C LYS A 924 16.23 7.23 -4.61
N LEU A 925 16.31 7.12 -3.29
CA LEU A 925 17.21 7.94 -2.49
C LEU A 925 18.67 7.53 -2.72
N HIS A 926 18.96 6.23 -2.87
CA HIS A 926 20.29 5.76 -3.27
C HIS A 926 20.76 6.38 -4.59
N VAL A 927 19.89 6.36 -5.61
CA VAL A 927 20.17 6.94 -6.93
C VAL A 927 20.42 8.44 -6.83
N ILE A 928 19.63 9.18 -6.04
CA ILE A 928 19.82 10.63 -5.84
C ILE A 928 21.13 10.93 -5.12
N VAL A 929 21.51 10.14 -4.11
CA VAL A 929 22.79 10.29 -3.40
C VAL A 929 23.95 10.05 -4.35
N LEU A 930 23.93 8.95 -5.14
CA LEU A 930 24.98 8.69 -6.14
C LEU A 930 25.04 9.79 -7.19
N GLN A 931 23.90 10.21 -7.74
CA GLN A 931 23.86 11.30 -8.72
C GLN A 931 24.49 12.58 -8.14
N HIS A 932 24.18 12.92 -6.88
CA HIS A 932 24.77 14.07 -6.23
C HIS A 932 26.30 13.97 -6.16
N LEU A 933 26.86 12.82 -5.77
CA LEU A 933 28.31 12.59 -5.76
C LEU A 933 28.95 12.73 -7.15
N PHE A 934 28.33 12.13 -8.17
CA PHE A 934 28.82 12.17 -9.56
C PHE A 934 28.72 13.57 -10.18
N CYS A 935 27.74 14.38 -9.79
CA CYS A 935 27.67 15.79 -10.18
C CYS A 935 28.72 16.64 -9.44
N LEU A 936 28.99 16.32 -8.17
CA LEU A 936 29.91 17.09 -7.33
C LEU A 936 31.33 17.14 -7.90
N VAL A 937 31.85 16.01 -8.41
CA VAL A 937 33.24 15.92 -8.92
C VAL A 937 33.54 16.81 -10.12
N ASP A 938 32.50 17.23 -10.86
CA ASP A 938 32.61 18.11 -12.02
C ASP A 938 32.03 19.52 -11.77
N SER A 939 31.45 19.76 -10.59
CA SER A 939 30.79 21.03 -10.24
C SER A 939 31.74 22.21 -10.01
N GLY A 940 33.04 21.94 -9.88
CA GLY A 940 34.05 22.92 -9.47
C GLY A 940 34.08 23.21 -7.95
N ALA A 941 33.20 22.60 -7.15
CA ALA A 941 33.19 22.78 -5.69
C ALA A 941 34.38 22.11 -4.99
N LEU A 942 34.88 20.99 -5.53
CA LEU A 942 36.05 20.28 -5.01
C LEU A 942 37.33 20.80 -5.68
N THR A 943 38.12 21.53 -4.91
CA THR A 943 39.39 22.12 -5.37
C THR A 943 40.61 21.29 -4.97
N GLU A 944 40.45 20.37 -4.02
CA GLU A 944 41.51 19.46 -3.56
C GLU A 944 41.32 18.04 -4.12
N PRO A 945 42.42 17.26 -4.26
CA PRO A 945 42.34 15.87 -4.70
C PRO A 945 41.66 14.97 -3.65
N LEU A 946 40.75 14.11 -4.11
CA LEU A 946 40.08 13.10 -3.27
C LEU A 946 40.99 11.89 -2.92
N TRP A 947 42.15 11.77 -3.57
CA TRP A 947 43.11 10.69 -3.35
C TRP A 947 44.33 11.18 -2.57
N ASP A 948 45.00 10.25 -1.90
CA ASP A 948 46.34 10.52 -1.36
C ASP A 948 47.39 10.30 -2.46
N ALA A 949 48.01 11.40 -2.91
CA ALA A 949 49.05 11.38 -3.95
C ALA A 949 50.25 10.47 -3.63
N SER A 950 50.46 10.10 -2.36
CA SER A 950 51.52 9.17 -1.95
C SER A 950 51.18 7.69 -2.15
N THR A 951 49.89 7.37 -2.33
CA THR A 951 49.39 5.98 -2.39
C THR A 951 49.07 5.51 -3.81
N VAL A 952 49.05 6.42 -4.78
CA VAL A 952 48.65 6.13 -6.16
C VAL A 952 49.89 6.00 -7.07
N PRO A 953 49.99 4.97 -7.91
CA PRO A 953 51.13 4.74 -8.78
C PRO A 953 51.31 5.78 -9.91
N TYR A 954 50.25 6.53 -10.28
CA TYR A 954 50.28 7.57 -11.31
C TYR A 954 49.42 8.77 -10.89
N PRO A 955 49.80 10.02 -11.22
CA PRO A 955 49.00 11.19 -10.89
C PRO A 955 47.72 11.27 -11.74
N TYR A 956 46.56 11.39 -11.09
CA TYR A 956 45.29 11.68 -11.77
C TYR A 956 45.18 13.16 -12.13
N ALA A 957 44.57 13.47 -13.29
CA ALA A 957 44.43 14.83 -13.78
C ALA A 957 43.40 15.67 -13.01
N ASN A 958 42.32 15.03 -12.53
CA ASN A 958 41.26 15.65 -11.76
C ASN A 958 40.45 14.58 -11.00
N ASN A 959 39.54 15.02 -10.13
CA ASN A 959 38.67 14.15 -9.34
C ASN A 959 37.75 13.28 -10.21
N THR A 960 37.28 13.77 -11.36
CA THR A 960 36.42 13.00 -12.29
C THR A 960 37.11 11.75 -12.82
N VAL A 961 38.38 11.85 -13.24
CA VAL A 961 39.15 10.69 -13.74
C VAL A 961 39.45 9.72 -12.60
N PHE A 962 39.79 10.23 -11.42
CA PHE A 962 40.04 9.39 -10.24
C PHE A 962 38.81 8.59 -9.84
N VAL A 963 37.66 9.24 -9.64
CA VAL A 963 36.41 8.59 -9.24
C VAL A 963 35.99 7.56 -10.28
N ARG A 964 36.07 7.88 -11.58
CA ARG A 964 35.77 6.90 -12.64
C ARG A 964 36.59 5.62 -12.52
N ASP A 965 37.90 5.73 -12.33
CA ASP A 965 38.78 4.56 -12.17
C ASP A 965 38.51 3.81 -10.86
N TYR A 966 38.23 4.54 -9.78
CA TYR A 966 37.83 3.96 -8.50
C TYR A 966 36.53 3.16 -8.61
N THR A 967 35.46 3.74 -9.17
CA THR A 967 34.16 3.06 -9.34
C THR A 967 34.30 1.80 -10.20
N ILE A 968 35.08 1.85 -11.29
CA ILE A 968 35.33 0.67 -12.14
C ILE A 968 36.02 -0.44 -11.34
N LYS A 969 37.04 -0.10 -10.54
CA LYS A 969 37.76 -1.08 -9.70
C LYS A 969 36.86 -1.64 -8.59
N LEU A 970 36.09 -0.79 -7.93
CA LEU A 970 35.15 -1.18 -6.89
C LEU A 970 34.16 -2.21 -7.43
N LEU A 971 33.43 -1.87 -8.50
CA LEU A 971 32.44 -2.77 -9.09
C LEU A 971 33.09 -4.02 -9.70
N GLY A 972 34.28 -3.90 -10.29
CA GLY A 972 35.04 -5.05 -10.81
C GLY A 972 35.44 -6.06 -9.73
N SER A 973 35.73 -5.58 -8.51
CA SER A 973 36.03 -6.45 -7.38
C SER A 973 34.77 -7.05 -6.74
N SER A 974 33.67 -6.30 -6.71
CA SER A 974 32.40 -6.75 -6.11
C SER A 974 31.61 -7.69 -7.02
N PHE A 975 31.75 -7.56 -8.34
CA PHE A 975 31.00 -8.32 -9.35
C PHE A 975 31.94 -9.13 -10.26
N PRO A 976 32.56 -10.22 -9.77
CA PRO A 976 33.49 -11.04 -10.55
C PRO A 976 32.80 -11.77 -11.73
N ASN A 977 31.47 -11.81 -11.73
CA ASN A 977 30.63 -12.33 -12.81
C ASN A 977 30.46 -11.36 -13.99
N MET A 978 30.81 -10.08 -13.82
CA MET A 978 30.76 -9.07 -14.88
C MET A 978 32.15 -8.85 -15.49
N THR A 979 32.20 -8.68 -16.80
CA THR A 979 33.46 -8.43 -17.51
C THR A 979 33.89 -6.96 -17.35
N THR A 980 35.21 -6.70 -17.38
CA THR A 980 35.74 -5.34 -17.28
C THR A 980 35.15 -4.37 -18.32
N PRO A 981 34.92 -4.75 -19.60
CA PRO A 981 34.24 -3.89 -20.57
C PRO A 981 32.81 -3.52 -20.18
N GLU A 982 32.02 -4.46 -19.65
CA GLU A 982 30.63 -4.22 -19.23
C GLU A 982 30.58 -3.19 -18.09
N ILE A 983 31.45 -3.35 -17.08
CA ILE A 983 31.55 -2.42 -15.96
C ILE A 983 32.01 -1.04 -16.42
N THR A 984 32.99 -0.99 -17.33
CA THR A 984 33.50 0.28 -17.88
C THR A 984 32.41 1.02 -18.65
N GLN A 985 31.60 0.30 -19.44
CA GLN A 985 30.47 0.87 -20.17
C GLN A 985 29.40 1.41 -19.20
N PHE A 986 29.06 0.66 -18.17
CA PHE A 986 28.11 1.09 -17.15
C PHE A 986 28.55 2.39 -16.44
N VAL A 987 29.78 2.43 -15.93
CA VAL A 987 30.31 3.62 -15.24
C VAL A 987 30.39 4.81 -16.22
N GLY A 988 30.74 4.57 -17.49
CA GLY A 988 30.67 5.58 -18.55
C GLY A 988 29.27 6.19 -18.69
N GLY A 989 28.24 5.35 -18.77
CA GLY A 989 26.84 5.77 -18.84
C GLY A 989 26.37 6.59 -17.62
N LEU A 990 26.85 6.29 -16.41
CA LEU A 990 26.57 7.09 -15.22
C LEU A 990 27.13 8.52 -15.34
N PHE A 991 28.36 8.67 -15.83
CA PHE A 991 28.94 10.00 -16.04
C PHE A 991 28.20 10.78 -17.14
N GLU A 992 27.83 10.13 -18.25
CA GLU A 992 27.12 10.78 -19.35
C GLU A 992 25.71 11.25 -18.95
N SER A 993 25.02 10.47 -18.12
CA SER A 993 23.66 10.75 -17.65
C SER A 993 23.57 11.49 -16.32
N ARG A 994 24.68 11.95 -15.72
CA ARG A 994 24.70 12.56 -14.38
C ARG A 994 23.73 13.74 -14.20
N ASN A 995 23.44 14.51 -15.25
CA ASN A 995 22.51 15.64 -15.20
C ASN A 995 21.05 15.27 -15.51
N ASP A 996 20.77 14.01 -15.87
CA ASP A 996 19.46 13.50 -16.25
C ASP A 996 19.07 12.32 -15.33
N LEU A 997 18.35 12.63 -14.25
CA LEU A 997 18.00 11.66 -13.22
C LEU A 997 17.23 10.43 -13.76
N PRO A 998 16.19 10.58 -14.61
CA PRO A 998 15.54 9.43 -15.26
C PRO A 998 16.50 8.48 -15.97
N THR A 999 17.40 9.00 -16.79
CA THR A 999 18.36 8.18 -17.54
C THR A 999 19.42 7.57 -16.62
N PHE A 1000 19.90 8.31 -15.63
CA PHE A 1000 20.82 7.81 -14.61
C PHE A 1000 20.21 6.66 -13.78
N LYS A 1001 18.95 6.82 -13.35
CA LYS A 1001 18.15 5.79 -12.66
C LYS A 1001 18.02 4.52 -13.50
N ASN A 1002 17.78 4.66 -14.81
CA ASN A 1002 17.65 3.52 -15.72
C ASN A 1002 18.97 2.75 -15.86
N HIS A 1003 20.10 3.43 -16.00
CA HIS A 1003 21.41 2.77 -16.05
C HIS A 1003 21.69 1.94 -14.79
N ILE A 1004 21.42 2.49 -13.59
CA ILE A 1004 21.59 1.73 -12.34
C ILE A 1004 20.64 0.53 -12.31
N ARG A 1005 19.38 0.69 -12.74
CA ARG A 1005 18.42 -0.43 -12.80
C ARG A 1005 18.91 -1.56 -13.71
N ASP A 1006 19.39 -1.22 -14.91
CA ASP A 1006 19.90 -2.21 -15.86
C ASP A 1006 21.14 -2.92 -15.31
N PHE A 1007 22.02 -2.20 -14.61
CA PHE A 1007 23.17 -2.78 -13.93
C PHE A 1007 22.77 -3.80 -12.86
N LEU A 1008 21.80 -3.47 -11.99
CA LEU A 1008 21.32 -4.39 -10.94
C LEU A 1008 20.66 -5.67 -11.50
N VAL A 1009 20.02 -5.56 -12.68
CA VAL A 1009 19.49 -6.73 -13.39
C VAL A 1009 20.63 -7.55 -14.00
N GLN A 1010 21.64 -6.89 -14.60
CA GLN A 1010 22.79 -7.56 -15.21
C GLN A 1010 23.73 -8.22 -14.19
N SER A 1011 23.88 -7.65 -12.99
CA SER A 1011 24.70 -8.20 -11.90
C SER A 1011 24.10 -9.51 -11.33
N LYS A 1012 22.86 -9.84 -11.71
CA LYS A 1012 22.10 -11.04 -11.33
C LYS A 1012 21.72 -11.14 -9.83
N GLU A 1013 21.87 -10.07 -9.05
CA GLU A 1013 21.38 -10.04 -7.67
C GLU A 1013 19.85 -9.81 -7.59
N PHE A 1014 19.26 -9.15 -8.60
CA PHE A 1014 17.84 -8.78 -8.61
C PHE A 1014 16.98 -9.63 -9.57
N SER A 1015 17.52 -10.74 -10.09
CA SER A 1015 16.81 -11.63 -11.04
C SER A 1015 15.77 -12.54 -10.37
N ALA A 1016 15.44 -12.32 -9.09
CA ALA A 1016 14.42 -13.07 -8.37
C ALA A 1016 13.30 -12.10 -7.91
N GLN A 1017 12.09 -12.44 -8.37
CA GLN A 1017 10.74 -11.95 -7.99
C GLN A 1017 10.60 -10.58 -7.31
N ASP A 1018 9.72 -9.78 -7.93
CA ASP A 1018 9.18 -8.49 -7.47
C ASP A 1018 10.14 -7.29 -7.53
N ASN A 1019 10.07 -6.56 -8.66
CA ASN A 1019 10.79 -5.31 -8.93
C ASN A 1019 9.85 -4.08 -8.88
N LYS A 1020 8.62 -4.24 -8.36
CA LYS A 1020 7.63 -3.14 -8.28
C LYS A 1020 8.14 -1.93 -7.49
N ASP A 1021 8.95 -2.16 -6.45
CA ASP A 1021 9.49 -1.09 -5.60
C ASP A 1021 10.45 -0.14 -6.35
N LEU A 1022 11.05 -0.59 -7.45
CA LEU A 1022 11.90 0.26 -8.31
C LEU A 1022 11.11 1.33 -9.10
N TYR A 1023 9.77 1.25 -9.08
CA TYR A 1023 8.81 2.11 -9.79
C TYR A 1023 7.85 2.86 -8.84
N ALA A 1024 8.13 2.89 -7.54
CA ALA A 1024 7.24 3.49 -6.53
C ALA A 1024 7.00 5.00 -6.74
N GLU A 1025 7.94 5.71 -7.36
CA GLU A 1025 7.84 7.14 -7.65
C GLU A 1025 6.85 7.45 -8.77
N GLU A 1026 6.89 6.67 -9.84
CA GLU A 1026 5.97 6.76 -10.96
C GLU A 1026 4.52 6.55 -10.46
N ALA A 1027 4.32 5.60 -9.55
CA ALA A 1027 3.04 5.38 -8.87
C ALA A 1027 2.63 6.52 -7.91
N ALA A 1028 3.57 7.18 -7.23
CA ALA A 1028 3.27 8.31 -6.36
C ALA A 1028 2.88 9.58 -7.15
N ALA A 1029 3.59 9.86 -8.24
CA ALA A 1029 3.30 10.99 -9.12
C ALA A 1029 1.96 10.85 -9.87
N GLN A 1030 1.53 9.61 -10.11
CA GLN A 1030 0.19 9.32 -10.63
C GLN A 1030 -0.89 9.59 -9.59
N ARG A 1031 -0.71 9.13 -8.35
CA ARG A 1031 -1.63 9.40 -7.22
C ARG A 1031 -1.81 10.89 -6.93
N GLU A 1032 -0.75 11.70 -7.00
CA GLU A 1032 -0.87 13.15 -6.78
C GLU A 1032 -1.65 13.84 -7.91
N ARG A 1033 -1.47 13.41 -9.16
CA ARG A 1033 -2.27 13.91 -10.29
C ARG A 1033 -3.75 13.53 -10.15
N GLU A 1034 -4.04 12.31 -9.71
CA GLU A 1034 -5.41 11.88 -9.40
C GLU A 1034 -6.02 12.72 -8.27
N ARG A 1035 -5.26 13.01 -7.20
CA ARG A 1035 -5.71 13.87 -6.10
C ARG A 1035 -6.04 15.30 -6.55
N GLN A 1036 -5.21 15.90 -7.41
CA GLN A 1036 -5.47 17.23 -7.98
C GLN A 1036 -6.75 17.26 -8.82
N ARG A 1037 -7.02 16.20 -9.59
CA ARG A 1037 -8.28 16.05 -10.32
C ARG A 1037 -9.47 15.93 -9.38
N MET A 1038 -9.38 15.12 -8.31
CA MET A 1038 -10.46 14.96 -7.33
C MET A 1038 -10.86 16.28 -6.66
N LEU A 1039 -9.90 17.16 -6.38
CA LEU A 1039 -10.16 18.49 -5.80
C LEU A 1039 -11.02 19.39 -6.69
N SER A 1040 -11.02 19.18 -8.01
CA SER A 1040 -11.77 20.01 -8.96
C SER A 1040 -13.26 19.66 -9.07
N ILE A 1041 -13.69 18.56 -8.44
CA ILE A 1041 -15.05 18.02 -8.60
C ILE A 1041 -15.74 17.99 -7.23
N PRO A 1042 -16.83 18.75 -7.04
CA PRO A 1042 -17.57 18.79 -5.78
C PRO A 1042 -17.95 17.40 -5.27
N GLY A 1043 -17.84 17.19 -3.96
CA GLY A 1043 -18.20 15.93 -3.31
C GLY A 1043 -17.13 14.82 -3.38
N LEU A 1044 -16.17 14.81 -4.32
CA LEU A 1044 -15.15 13.73 -4.38
C LEU A 1044 -14.19 13.72 -3.20
N ILE A 1045 -13.83 14.88 -2.68
CA ILE A 1045 -13.09 15.00 -1.42
C ILE A 1045 -14.10 15.04 -0.28
N ALA A 1046 -13.91 14.19 0.72
CA ALA A 1046 -14.81 14.16 1.87
C ALA A 1046 -14.76 15.51 2.62
N PRO A 1047 -15.87 16.00 3.20
CA PRO A 1047 -15.91 17.33 3.82
C PRO A 1047 -14.88 17.52 4.95
N ASN A 1048 -14.44 16.43 5.60
CA ASN A 1048 -13.36 16.41 6.59
C ASN A 1048 -11.95 16.65 5.98
N GLU A 1049 -11.72 16.24 4.74
CA GLU A 1049 -10.43 16.36 4.03
C GLU A 1049 -10.23 17.70 3.32
N LEU A 1050 -11.32 18.47 3.10
CA LEU A 1050 -11.22 19.84 2.61
C LEU A 1050 -10.60 20.74 3.71
N GLN A 1051 -9.45 21.35 3.42
CA GLN A 1051 -8.93 22.46 4.21
C GLN A 1051 -9.90 23.63 4.04
N ASP A 1052 -10.39 24.20 5.14
CA ASP A 1052 -11.35 25.30 5.09
C ASP A 1052 -10.70 26.54 4.41
N GLU A 1053 -11.02 26.80 3.14
CA GLU A 1053 -11.02 28.16 2.63
C GLU A 1053 -12.22 28.87 3.27
N MET A 1054 -12.03 29.35 4.50
CA MET A 1054 -13.02 30.20 5.17
C MET A 1054 -13.06 31.58 4.51
N VAL A 1055 -13.54 31.66 3.28
CA VAL A 1055 -13.97 32.90 2.64
C VAL A 1055 -15.51 32.93 2.65
N ASP A 1056 -16.07 33.07 3.85
CA ASP A 1056 -17.45 33.53 3.97
C ASP A 1056 -17.38 35.03 4.30
N SER A 1057 -17.81 35.82 3.31
CA SER A 1057 -17.95 37.29 3.38
C SER A 1057 -19.01 37.72 4.38
#